data_AF-A0A7S4HIW6-F1
#
_entry.id   AF-A0A7S4HIW6-F1
#
_cell.length_a   1.000
_cell.length_b   1.000
_cell.length_c   1.000
_cell.angle_alpha   90.00
_cell.angle_beta   90.00
_cell.angle_gamma   90.00
#
_symmetry.space_group_name_H-M   'P 1'
#
loop_
_entity.id
_entity.type
_entity.pdbx_description
1 polymer ?
#
loop_
_entity_poly.entity_id
_entity_poly.type
_entity_poly.pdbx_seq_one_letter_code
_entity_poly.pdbx_strand_id
1 'polypeptide(L)'
;FVMSGEQEPVDVAPAETEDKNDTVSGDEETPVTEPQETEKEEIVNETEEAEKVADSSTAEVDDAENGSDEKVENSVQEPENEDAASDGGEDKNEENSEDSPAADAASESQEEPKTESVEETETDKNVVDEPKAVDSEESDKADETPESNDEDATEEKKEEQDASDNASENGMSKELEETKSMLEDARKELSDEIIRNGCLQRDHDSELESLREEHSAEVSELEQKLSAAQEEIASLKAQLQEKEDDYQQMKEERKEFKHAYRDSLAAKKEMIAAAKEVAANCAQQWKEAFESFEDDEDEDDEFLDDEDAEVTKKSKPQPPPPSGKPQPPPPSGKPQPPPPSGKPQPPPPAGRPQPPPPAGRPPTQASPAAEAPKPALVRPTPTKRPAPPGSGSFVRPKIKNPLLTLTDKGLKEFTLDWEENEHVTEIILSKNQITELPEKISSLKLQSIDLTHNRFVKFPEVLFNIPTIKKLLLTGNRLAEFGDEWSKFEALNILNLENNKLTEMPQVIFQVAKTLQKLNLTRNEISEIPAAIEELTQLTFFSARHNNLSSIPESFGKLTGLTELRLSNNKISSLPDIFADFSVLSVLDLSFNELEELPVSIGKLACLSVLDVNNNKIKSLQPELFLDENFCVQELILHHNELTELPIEMWEIDTILELNASANQISSLPAEISHLYSLVKLILVDNKLTSVPEEIGSFEYLEELNLSFNPIESLPDSIGNLFSLSKFYMAYNKLKSIPELTECTGLTEFFVSGNREVTELPKSLWNTSTVSRIYACDMKLTEIPSLEKVPDLEVLDVGFNQIESIPEDIGDLQLLRRLNVTHNKVSSLPSLHTCYDLQNIDISYNQFESVPEEFEEFLERSVEVLFDGNPASNSLDDKVAEETIHIHPSKRFTVGIGDMIGRRPTMEDAMAICGSLVNEDTDFFGLYDGHAGREAATWCGKKIHKQMLNTIEEDKEAGTLSALAKAYPEVNEQFKEYMNSPDWEGSSKHCGTTAVSVYIEQKEIFVVNVGDSRAVMSRGGKALRLSFDHKPYSDEEQNRIRELGGCVTGDTGRVNGLLAIPRAIGDYYMKPHVTDEPFTKQYTLSEEDKFLILGCDGVWDEVEDQKAVDIVASEPNPFKACCMLRDYAYMLGSDDNISVIVAQVNQ
;
A
#
# COMPACT_ATOMS: atom_id res chain seq x y z
N PHE A 1 26.44 -1.24 -12.83
CA PHE A 1 27.36 -1.52 -13.96
C PHE A 1 28.11 -0.23 -14.28
N VAL A 2 29.40 -0.28 -14.64
CA VAL A 2 30.17 0.87 -15.12
C VAL A 2 30.87 0.47 -16.41
N MET A 3 30.80 1.32 -17.45
CA MET A 3 31.69 1.27 -18.60
C MET A 3 32.04 2.70 -19.01
N SER A 4 33.34 2.97 -19.10
CA SER A 4 33.94 4.24 -19.54
C SER A 4 34.18 4.25 -21.06
N GLY A 5 34.51 5.42 -21.61
CA GLY A 5 34.76 5.58 -23.05
C GLY A 5 35.37 6.94 -23.41
N GLU A 6 36.59 7.21 -22.95
CA GLU A 6 37.39 8.35 -23.42
C GLU A 6 37.92 8.12 -24.84
N GLN A 7 38.03 9.18 -25.65
CA GLN A 7 39.27 9.52 -26.40
C GLN A 7 39.16 10.85 -27.17
N GLU A 8 40.16 11.71 -26.99
CA GLU A 8 40.51 12.78 -27.96
C GLU A 8 41.24 12.18 -29.18
N PRO A 9 41.51 12.98 -30.24
CA PRO A 9 42.87 13.54 -30.30
C PRO A 9 43.00 14.98 -30.86
N VAL A 10 44.20 15.53 -30.67
CA VAL A 10 44.62 16.94 -30.88
C VAL A 10 45.11 17.26 -32.31
N ASP A 11 45.09 18.56 -32.65
CA ASP A 11 45.67 19.32 -33.79
C ASP A 11 46.55 18.62 -34.86
N VAL A 12 46.35 19.04 -36.11
CA VAL A 12 47.42 19.60 -36.99
C VAL A 12 46.86 20.70 -37.91
N ALA A 13 47.42 21.91 -37.88
CA ALA A 13 47.28 22.95 -38.92
C ALA A 13 48.52 22.99 -39.84
N PRO A 14 48.46 23.62 -41.03
CA PRO A 14 48.98 25.01 -41.06
C PRO A 14 48.33 25.99 -42.06
N ALA A 15 48.47 27.27 -41.69
CA ALA A 15 48.37 28.54 -42.42
C ALA A 15 48.25 28.58 -43.97
N GLU A 16 47.46 29.56 -44.46
CA GLU A 16 48.00 30.81 -45.03
C GLU A 16 46.94 31.95 -44.96
N THR A 17 47.30 33.19 -45.35
CA THR A 17 46.67 34.44 -44.86
C THR A 17 46.22 35.44 -45.94
N GLU A 18 45.41 36.44 -45.51
CA GLU A 18 44.96 37.65 -46.26
C GLU A 18 43.82 37.40 -47.30
N ASP A 19 42.89 38.34 -47.60
CA ASP A 19 42.88 39.77 -47.29
C ASP A 19 41.49 40.48 -47.20
N LYS A 20 41.39 41.48 -46.31
CA LYS A 20 40.56 42.73 -46.31
C LYS A 20 39.01 42.76 -46.50
N ASN A 21 38.36 43.13 -45.37
CA ASN A 21 37.55 44.37 -45.14
C ASN A 21 36.03 44.52 -45.47
N ASP A 22 35.28 44.76 -44.37
CA ASP A 22 34.44 45.96 -44.06
C ASP A 22 32.89 45.99 -44.16
N THR A 23 32.33 46.58 -43.09
CA THR A 23 31.03 47.31 -42.95
C THR A 23 29.69 46.56 -43.00
N VAL A 24 29.21 46.15 -41.82
CA VAL A 24 28.16 46.80 -40.99
C VAL A 24 26.91 47.41 -41.68
N SER A 25 25.76 47.29 -40.99
CA SER A 25 24.41 47.84 -41.25
C SER A 25 23.58 47.11 -42.31
N GLY A 26 22.24 47.11 -42.25
CA GLY A 26 21.36 47.63 -41.19
C GLY A 26 20.06 48.24 -41.73
N ASP A 27 19.09 48.33 -40.83
CA ASP A 27 17.86 49.12 -40.89
C ASP A 27 16.76 48.77 -41.92
N GLU A 28 15.56 49.17 -41.51
CA GLU A 28 14.23 48.95 -42.06
C GLU A 28 14.01 49.71 -43.40
N GLU A 29 13.12 49.19 -44.25
CA GLU A 29 11.91 49.97 -44.63
C GLU A 29 10.83 49.06 -45.28
N THR A 30 9.58 49.51 -45.19
CA THR A 30 8.38 48.93 -45.86
C THR A 30 8.01 49.85 -47.06
N PRO A 31 6.86 49.77 -47.80
CA PRO A 31 5.71 48.85 -47.74
C PRO A 31 5.19 48.41 -49.13
N VAL A 32 3.94 47.90 -49.19
CA VAL A 32 3.04 47.68 -50.37
C VAL A 32 3.54 46.71 -51.46
N THR A 33 2.76 45.75 -52.00
CA THR A 33 1.30 45.69 -52.25
C THR A 33 0.73 44.27 -52.18
N GLU A 34 -0.51 44.12 -51.73
CA GLU A 34 -1.38 42.98 -52.10
C GLU A 34 -1.77 43.06 -53.61
N PRO A 35 -2.29 41.99 -54.22
CA PRO A 35 -3.73 41.74 -54.06
C PRO A 35 -4.09 40.27 -53.80
N GLN A 36 -5.13 40.07 -53.00
CA GLN A 36 -6.01 38.90 -53.15
C GLN A 36 -6.85 39.05 -54.42
N GLU A 37 -7.17 37.95 -55.09
CA GLU A 37 -8.57 37.67 -55.47
C GLU A 37 -8.77 36.17 -55.72
N THR A 38 -9.98 35.69 -55.46
CA THR A 38 -10.38 34.28 -55.48
C THR A 38 -11.19 33.95 -56.72
N GLU A 39 -11.07 32.73 -57.25
CA GLU A 39 -12.26 31.90 -57.55
C GLU A 39 -11.89 30.44 -57.85
N LYS A 40 -12.88 29.54 -57.77
CA LYS A 40 -12.78 28.13 -58.16
C LYS A 40 -13.36 27.95 -59.57
N GLU A 41 -12.71 27.19 -60.45
CA GLU A 41 -13.02 25.77 -60.76
C GLU A 41 -12.15 25.26 -61.94
N GLU A 42 -12.12 23.94 -62.15
CA GLU A 42 -11.10 23.27 -62.98
C GLU A 42 -11.37 23.28 -64.49
N ILE A 43 -10.31 23.43 -65.31
CA ILE A 43 -10.34 23.20 -66.77
C ILE A 43 -9.07 22.47 -67.26
N VAL A 44 -9.24 21.17 -67.54
CA VAL A 44 -8.84 20.44 -68.79
C VAL A 44 -7.37 20.40 -69.26
N ASN A 45 -6.78 19.17 -69.16
CA ASN A 45 -5.96 18.41 -70.13
C ASN A 45 -4.63 19.05 -70.69
N GLU A 46 -3.79 18.43 -71.54
CA GLU A 46 -3.89 17.19 -72.34
C GLU A 46 -2.51 16.59 -72.75
N THR A 47 -2.53 15.53 -73.58
CA THR A 47 -1.44 14.80 -74.30
C THR A 47 -0.66 13.76 -73.48
N GLU A 48 -0.36 12.54 -73.96
CA GLU A 48 -0.70 11.77 -75.19
C GLU A 48 -0.35 10.28 -74.87
N GLU A 49 -0.96 9.19 -75.34
CA GLU A 49 -2.17 8.82 -76.14
C GLU A 49 -2.48 7.32 -75.76
N ALA A 50 -3.46 6.51 -76.22
CA ALA A 50 -4.50 6.56 -77.25
C ALA A 50 -5.60 5.48 -77.02
N GLU A 51 -6.78 5.64 -77.66
CA GLU A 51 -7.79 4.64 -78.10
C GLU A 51 -8.37 3.53 -77.15
N LYS A 52 -9.68 3.15 -77.13
CA LYS A 52 -10.93 3.63 -77.79
C LYS A 52 -12.24 3.00 -77.21
N VAL A 53 -13.32 3.80 -77.12
CA VAL A 53 -14.76 3.50 -77.43
C VAL A 53 -15.71 2.75 -76.44
N ALA A 54 -16.62 3.54 -75.80
CA ALA A 54 -18.10 3.43 -75.66
C ALA A 54 -18.79 2.26 -74.85
N ASP A 55 -20.04 2.38 -74.31
CA ASP A 55 -21.06 3.46 -74.36
C ASP A 55 -22.09 3.51 -73.16
N SER A 56 -22.67 4.70 -72.94
CA SER A 56 -23.99 5.13 -72.39
C SER A 56 -24.78 4.46 -71.20
N SER A 57 -25.17 5.31 -70.22
CA SER A 57 -26.55 5.50 -69.63
C SER A 57 -27.22 4.44 -68.70
N THR A 58 -28.13 4.70 -67.72
CA THR A 58 -28.71 5.90 -67.01
C THR A 58 -29.65 5.47 -65.84
N ALA A 59 -29.94 6.36 -64.85
CA ALA A 59 -31.20 6.47 -64.06
C ALA A 59 -31.54 5.37 -62.99
N GLU A 60 -32.38 5.53 -61.93
CA GLU A 60 -33.11 6.68 -61.28
C GLU A 60 -33.70 6.28 -59.88
N VAL A 61 -34.04 7.28 -59.03
CA VAL A 61 -35.20 7.39 -58.07
C VAL A 61 -35.39 6.48 -56.82
N ASP A 62 -35.45 7.17 -55.67
CA ASP A 62 -36.37 7.18 -54.48
C ASP A 62 -37.19 5.97 -53.95
N ASP A 63 -37.60 6.12 -52.67
CA ASP A 63 -38.71 5.46 -51.91
C ASP A 63 -38.62 3.94 -51.61
N ALA A 64 -39.31 3.36 -50.61
CA ALA A 64 -39.84 3.78 -49.30
C ALA A 64 -40.45 2.54 -48.58
N GLU A 65 -41.00 2.72 -47.37
CA GLU A 65 -41.93 1.84 -46.63
C GLU A 65 -41.45 0.50 -46.01
N ASN A 66 -41.96 0.28 -44.79
CA ASN A 66 -42.54 -0.94 -44.17
C ASN A 66 -42.12 -2.35 -44.66
N GLY A 67 -41.92 -3.35 -43.80
CA GLY A 67 -42.26 -3.46 -42.38
C GLY A 67 -43.42 -4.44 -42.11
N SER A 68 -43.12 -5.74 -42.11
CA SER A 68 -43.92 -6.84 -41.53
C SER A 68 -43.07 -8.12 -41.58
N ASP A 69 -42.76 -8.84 -40.50
CA ASP A 69 -43.60 -9.60 -39.54
C ASP A 69 -43.86 -11.07 -39.93
N GLU A 70 -44.12 -11.89 -38.90
CA GLU A 70 -44.36 -13.35 -38.91
C GLU A 70 -43.17 -14.22 -39.40
N LYS A 71 -42.41 -14.90 -38.52
CA LYS A 71 -42.77 -16.11 -37.75
C LYS A 71 -43.43 -17.23 -38.56
N VAL A 72 -42.80 -18.42 -38.53
CA VAL A 72 -43.43 -19.67 -38.08
C VAL A 72 -42.35 -20.74 -37.85
N GLU A 73 -42.54 -21.59 -36.85
CA GLU A 73 -41.63 -22.70 -36.52
C GLU A 73 -41.84 -23.91 -37.45
N ASN A 74 -40.78 -24.68 -37.77
CA ASN A 74 -40.65 -26.09 -37.33
C ASN A 74 -39.42 -26.81 -37.93
N SER A 75 -38.44 -27.11 -37.06
CA SER A 75 -37.97 -28.46 -36.66
C SER A 75 -37.78 -29.64 -37.67
N VAL A 76 -36.83 -30.52 -37.31
CA VAL A 76 -36.66 -31.96 -37.65
C VAL A 76 -35.70 -32.38 -38.80
N GLN A 77 -34.51 -32.87 -38.37
CA GLN A 77 -33.68 -34.01 -38.86
C GLN A 77 -32.92 -33.99 -40.22
N GLU A 78 -31.58 -34.19 -40.12
CA GLU A 78 -30.78 -35.35 -40.60
C GLU A 78 -30.94 -35.91 -42.05
N PRO A 79 -29.85 -36.43 -42.69
CA PRO A 79 -29.10 -37.60 -42.20
C PRO A 79 -27.56 -37.61 -42.43
N GLU A 80 -26.94 -38.76 -42.14
CA GLU A 80 -25.50 -38.98 -41.97
C GLU A 80 -24.74 -39.66 -43.16
N ASN A 81 -23.41 -39.77 -42.98
CA ASN A 81 -22.50 -40.91 -43.25
C ASN A 81 -21.85 -41.21 -44.64
N GLU A 82 -20.50 -41.29 -44.56
CA GLU A 82 -19.55 -42.30 -45.10
C GLU A 82 -19.40 -42.57 -46.63
N ASP A 83 -18.16 -42.65 -47.16
CA ASP A 83 -17.34 -43.88 -47.12
C ASP A 83 -15.90 -43.70 -47.73
N ALA A 84 -15.09 -44.77 -47.76
CA ALA A 84 -13.62 -44.80 -47.62
C ALA A 84 -12.70 -44.85 -48.88
N ALA A 85 -11.47 -44.32 -48.68
CA ALA A 85 -10.12 -44.89 -48.96
C ALA A 85 -9.53 -45.18 -50.38
N SER A 86 -8.21 -44.91 -50.51
CA SER A 86 -7.09 -45.86 -50.82
C SER A 86 -6.07 -45.56 -51.96
N ASP A 87 -4.79 -45.67 -51.57
CA ASP A 87 -3.60 -46.28 -52.23
C ASP A 87 -2.81 -45.63 -53.42
N GLY A 88 -1.47 -45.62 -53.24
CA GLY A 88 -0.49 -46.08 -54.25
C GLY A 88 0.25 -45.10 -55.18
N GLY A 89 1.60 -45.06 -55.12
CA GLY A 89 2.46 -44.57 -56.24
C GLY A 89 3.90 -44.14 -55.89
N GLU A 90 4.91 -44.87 -56.37
CA GLU A 90 6.35 -44.48 -56.33
C GLU A 90 6.80 -43.83 -57.66
N ASP A 91 7.87 -43.01 -57.65
CA ASP A 91 8.96 -43.16 -58.63
C ASP A 91 10.28 -42.47 -58.17
N LYS A 92 11.41 -42.73 -58.86
CA LYS A 92 12.78 -42.26 -58.53
C LYS A 92 13.43 -41.45 -59.65
N ASN A 93 14.52 -40.73 -59.34
CA ASN A 93 15.70 -40.62 -60.22
C ASN A 93 16.97 -40.16 -59.47
N GLU A 94 18.13 -40.54 -59.99
CA GLU A 94 19.49 -40.16 -59.57
C GLU A 94 19.99 -38.99 -60.50
N GLU A 95 21.19 -38.37 -60.44
CA GLU A 95 22.57 -38.87 -60.28
C GLU A 95 23.59 -37.71 -60.01
N ASN A 96 24.72 -38.06 -59.33
CA ASN A 96 26.12 -37.64 -59.59
C ASN A 96 26.61 -36.16 -59.48
N SER A 97 27.89 -35.87 -59.13
CA SER A 97 28.99 -36.67 -58.51
C SER A 97 30.21 -35.76 -58.12
N GLU A 98 31.23 -36.37 -57.46
CA GLU A 98 32.68 -36.01 -57.47
C GLU A 98 33.17 -34.74 -56.71
N ASP A 99 34.32 -34.74 -56.01
CA ASP A 99 35.17 -35.84 -55.50
C ASP A 99 36.13 -35.39 -54.36
N SER A 100 36.88 -36.32 -53.73
CA SER A 100 37.98 -36.10 -52.76
C SER A 100 39.30 -36.77 -53.27
N PRO A 101 40.55 -36.54 -52.75
CA PRO A 101 41.00 -37.11 -51.45
C PRO A 101 42.28 -36.51 -50.76
N ALA A 102 42.65 -37.10 -49.61
CA ALA A 102 44.04 -37.31 -49.07
C ALA A 102 44.89 -36.10 -48.57
N ALA A 103 45.95 -36.24 -47.74
CA ALA A 103 46.35 -37.20 -46.69
C ALA A 103 47.66 -36.71 -45.98
N ASP A 104 48.09 -37.40 -44.90
CA ASP A 104 49.40 -37.33 -44.19
C ASP A 104 49.76 -36.04 -43.39
N ALA A 105 50.68 -36.02 -42.39
CA ALA A 105 51.08 -37.00 -41.35
C ALA A 105 52.16 -36.40 -40.38
N ALA A 106 52.15 -36.76 -39.08
CA ALA A 106 53.24 -36.61 -38.07
C ALA A 106 53.67 -35.15 -37.70
N SER A 107 54.33 -34.81 -36.56
CA SER A 107 54.74 -35.45 -35.27
C SER A 107 54.74 -34.33 -34.17
N GLU A 108 55.11 -34.44 -32.87
CA GLU A 108 55.93 -35.41 -32.11
C GLU A 108 55.72 -35.27 -30.56
N SER A 109 55.93 -36.38 -29.82
CA SER A 109 56.40 -36.55 -28.41
C SER A 109 56.13 -35.55 -27.25
N GLN A 110 55.57 -36.08 -26.12
CA GLN A 110 56.13 -36.13 -24.73
C GLN A 110 56.47 -34.81 -23.95
N GLU A 111 56.56 -34.71 -22.60
CA GLU A 111 56.36 -35.65 -21.46
C GLU A 111 56.02 -34.90 -20.13
N GLU A 112 55.78 -35.67 -19.06
CA GLU A 112 55.73 -35.27 -17.62
C GLU A 112 57.09 -34.69 -17.10
N PRO A 113 57.23 -34.03 -15.91
CA PRO A 113 56.81 -34.56 -14.60
C PRO A 113 56.53 -33.53 -13.45
N LYS A 114 56.57 -34.02 -12.20
CA LYS A 114 56.30 -33.34 -10.92
C LYS A 114 57.58 -32.80 -10.20
N THR A 115 57.37 -32.28 -8.98
CA THR A 115 58.24 -32.24 -7.77
C THR A 115 59.35 -31.17 -7.59
N GLU A 116 59.14 -30.34 -6.55
CA GLU A 116 60.04 -30.02 -5.41
C GLU A 116 61.41 -29.32 -5.58
N SER A 117 61.47 -28.07 -5.10
CA SER A 117 62.50 -27.50 -4.19
C SER A 117 61.98 -26.13 -3.70
N VAL A 118 61.76 -25.79 -2.43
CA VAL A 118 62.56 -25.96 -1.19
C VAL A 118 63.89 -25.22 -1.22
N GLU A 119 63.92 -24.06 -0.55
CA GLU A 119 65.11 -23.54 0.12
C GLU A 119 64.67 -22.89 1.45
N GLU A 120 65.33 -23.24 2.56
CA GLU A 120 65.00 -22.81 3.92
C GLU A 120 66.09 -21.87 4.47
N THR A 121 65.72 -20.96 5.39
CA THR A 121 66.67 -20.42 6.37
C THR A 121 66.01 -20.30 7.75
N GLU A 122 66.33 -21.22 8.66
CA GLU A 122 65.92 -21.17 10.08
C GLU A 122 66.74 -20.16 10.90
N THR A 123 66.16 -19.63 11.99
CA THR A 123 66.87 -19.45 13.29
C THR A 123 65.94 -19.59 14.51
N ASP A 124 65.41 -20.79 14.72
CA ASP A 124 65.51 -21.57 15.98
C ASP A 124 65.75 -20.84 17.34
N LYS A 125 64.77 -20.85 18.29
CA LYS A 125 64.89 -21.47 19.65
C LYS A 125 63.78 -21.22 20.71
N ASN A 126 63.25 -22.33 21.25
CA ASN A 126 63.01 -22.63 22.70
C ASN A 126 61.94 -21.84 23.53
N VAL A 127 61.26 -22.37 24.58
CA VAL A 127 61.08 -23.73 25.19
C VAL A 127 59.94 -23.67 26.26
N VAL A 128 59.04 -24.69 26.34
CA VAL A 128 58.38 -25.35 27.53
C VAL A 128 57.85 -24.47 28.70
N ASP A 129 56.61 -24.58 29.23
CA ASP A 129 56.00 -25.76 29.89
C ASP A 129 54.44 -25.64 30.14
N GLU A 130 53.83 -26.73 30.65
CA GLU A 130 52.47 -26.81 31.27
C GLU A 130 52.47 -26.27 32.75
N PRO A 131 51.38 -26.21 33.59
CA PRO A 131 50.14 -27.03 33.59
C PRO A 131 48.78 -26.41 34.06
N LYS A 132 47.71 -27.18 33.78
CA LYS A 132 46.49 -27.52 34.57
C LYS A 132 45.99 -26.68 35.78
N ALA A 133 44.69 -26.35 35.69
CA ALA A 133 43.56 -26.44 36.64
C ALA A 133 43.75 -26.79 38.14
N VAL A 134 42.83 -26.26 38.99
CA VAL A 134 42.01 -27.03 39.97
C VAL A 134 40.89 -26.17 40.59
N ASP A 135 39.67 -26.74 40.56
CA ASP A 135 38.49 -26.72 41.44
C ASP A 135 38.12 -25.59 42.43
N SER A 136 36.85 -25.68 42.86
CA SER A 136 36.26 -25.23 44.14
C SER A 136 35.95 -23.75 44.34
N GLU A 137 34.86 -23.35 45.01
CA GLU A 137 33.50 -23.90 45.26
C GLU A 137 32.87 -22.92 46.28
N GLU A 138 31.55 -22.71 46.22
CA GLU A 138 30.75 -22.24 47.38
C GLU A 138 31.10 -20.86 48.02
N SER A 139 30.21 -20.17 48.73
CA SER A 139 28.75 -20.26 48.87
C SER A 139 28.25 -18.94 49.50
N ASP A 140 26.92 -18.74 49.51
CA ASP A 140 26.14 -18.15 50.62
C ASP A 140 26.44 -16.73 51.13
N LYS A 141 25.45 -15.99 51.68
CA LYS A 141 23.97 -15.98 51.56
C LYS A 141 23.51 -14.74 52.35
N ALA A 142 22.54 -14.00 51.81
CA ALA A 142 21.67 -13.11 52.58
C ALA A 142 22.41 -11.94 53.32
N ASP A 143 21.76 -11.01 54.03
CA ASP A 143 20.33 -10.74 54.20
C ASP A 143 20.09 -9.22 54.47
N GLU A 144 18.83 -8.84 54.66
CA GLU A 144 18.34 -7.66 55.41
C GLU A 144 18.71 -6.24 54.90
N THR A 145 17.72 -5.61 54.26
CA THR A 145 17.51 -4.16 54.23
C THR A 145 17.42 -3.55 55.64
N PRO A 146 17.74 -2.25 55.84
CA PRO A 146 16.59 -1.34 55.98
C PRO A 146 16.75 0.08 55.41
N GLU A 147 15.61 0.56 54.88
CA GLU A 147 15.04 1.91 54.79
C GLU A 147 15.87 3.19 55.09
N SER A 148 15.70 4.16 54.18
CA SER A 148 15.64 5.63 54.39
C SER A 148 16.90 6.42 54.76
N ASN A 149 17.20 7.46 53.96
CA ASN A 149 16.93 8.87 54.29
C ASN A 149 17.10 9.74 53.02
N ASP A 150 16.47 10.91 53.01
CA ASP A 150 16.44 11.85 51.88
C ASP A 150 17.69 12.75 51.76
N GLU A 151 17.86 13.35 50.58
CA GLU A 151 18.42 14.69 50.29
C GLU A 151 19.41 15.31 51.31
N ASP A 152 20.73 15.23 51.05
CA ASP A 152 21.55 16.41 50.70
C ASP A 152 22.97 16.02 50.22
N ALA A 153 23.32 16.31 48.96
CA ALA A 153 24.67 16.06 48.41
C ALA A 153 25.02 16.88 47.14
N THR A 154 24.29 17.95 46.82
CA THR A 154 24.52 18.75 45.59
C THR A 154 25.67 19.76 45.73
N GLU A 155 26.86 19.33 46.15
CA GLU A 155 28.06 20.17 46.07
C GLU A 155 29.41 19.43 45.88
N GLU A 156 29.41 18.19 45.35
CA GLU A 156 30.67 17.47 45.02
C GLU A 156 30.76 16.89 43.59
N LYS A 157 29.74 17.11 42.74
CA LYS A 157 29.79 16.83 41.29
C LYS A 157 29.83 18.11 40.45
N LYS A 158 30.92 18.87 40.60
CA LYS A 158 31.19 20.07 39.81
C LYS A 158 32.61 20.16 39.23
N GLU A 159 33.39 19.08 39.34
CA GLU A 159 34.75 18.97 38.77
C GLU A 159 34.94 17.71 37.90
N GLU A 160 33.93 16.84 37.73
CA GLU A 160 33.98 15.68 36.81
C GLU A 160 33.40 15.97 35.41
N GLN A 161 32.64 17.04 35.22
CA GLN A 161 31.93 17.30 33.95
C GLN A 161 32.70 18.21 32.98
N ASP A 162 33.73 18.93 33.43
CA ASP A 162 34.67 19.65 32.55
C ASP A 162 35.67 18.68 31.85
N ALA A 163 35.62 17.39 32.17
CA ALA A 163 36.59 16.38 31.71
C ALA A 163 36.19 15.64 30.42
N SER A 164 34.88 15.56 30.09
CA SER A 164 34.40 14.93 28.85
C SER A 164 34.63 15.82 27.63
N ASP A 165 34.35 17.12 27.78
CA ASP A 165 34.25 18.05 26.64
C ASP A 165 35.64 18.38 26.06
N ASN A 166 36.70 18.20 26.85
CA ASN A 166 38.09 18.26 26.40
C ASN A 166 38.51 17.09 25.49
N ALA A 167 37.71 16.02 25.34
CA ALA A 167 38.06 14.86 24.51
C ALA A 167 37.79 15.09 23.01
N SER A 168 36.72 15.80 22.65
CA SER A 168 36.33 16.05 21.26
C SER A 168 37.12 17.19 20.60
N GLU A 169 37.48 18.24 21.36
CA GLU A 169 38.35 19.32 20.86
C GLU A 169 39.70 18.80 20.35
N ASN A 170 40.25 17.76 20.98
CA ASN A 170 41.51 17.13 20.57
C ASN A 170 41.44 16.34 19.24
N GLY A 171 40.23 16.03 18.73
CA GLY A 171 40.04 15.41 17.43
C GLY A 171 40.30 16.39 16.29
N MET A 172 39.40 17.36 16.11
CA MET A 172 39.51 18.38 15.04
C MET A 172 40.80 19.21 15.14
N SER A 173 41.29 19.49 16.36
CA SER A 173 42.57 20.21 16.54
C SER A 173 43.75 19.44 15.95
N LYS A 174 43.73 18.10 15.95
CA LYS A 174 44.78 17.25 15.39
C LYS A 174 44.75 17.21 13.86
N GLU A 175 43.58 17.04 13.26
CA GLU A 175 43.42 17.08 11.79
C GLU A 175 43.75 18.47 11.23
N LEU A 176 43.41 19.53 11.97
CA LEU A 176 43.78 20.90 11.64
C LEU A 176 45.30 21.13 11.71
N GLU A 177 46.00 20.53 12.67
CA GLU A 177 47.47 20.64 12.78
C GLU A 177 48.19 19.82 11.70
N GLU A 178 47.68 18.63 11.35
CA GLU A 178 48.17 17.82 10.23
C GLU A 178 47.97 18.56 8.89
N THR A 179 46.81 19.19 8.68
CA THR A 179 46.52 20.01 7.50
C THR A 179 47.44 21.25 7.42
N LYS A 180 47.71 21.92 8.55
CA LYS A 180 48.71 23.01 8.59
C LYS A 180 50.10 22.51 8.23
N SER A 181 50.52 21.34 8.72
CA SER A 181 51.83 20.75 8.40
C SER A 181 51.98 20.51 6.90
N MET A 182 50.97 19.93 6.24
CA MET A 182 50.97 19.75 4.80
C MET A 182 51.05 21.08 4.03
N LEU A 183 50.38 22.12 4.52
CA LEU A 183 50.43 23.46 3.93
C LEU A 183 51.82 24.14 4.10
N GLU A 184 52.48 23.94 5.25
CA GLU A 184 53.82 24.47 5.49
C GLU A 184 54.90 23.71 4.70
N ASP A 185 54.78 22.38 4.54
CA ASP A 185 55.70 21.61 3.69
C ASP A 185 55.52 21.95 2.20
N ALA A 186 54.29 22.09 1.69
CA ALA A 186 54.06 22.55 0.31
C ALA A 186 54.61 23.96 0.06
N ARG A 187 54.43 24.88 1.02
CA ARG A 187 55.00 26.24 0.98
C ARG A 187 56.53 26.24 0.98
N LYS A 188 57.14 25.31 1.72
CA LYS A 188 58.59 25.12 1.84
C LYS A 188 59.17 24.49 0.58
N GLU A 189 58.50 23.50 -0.01
CA GLU A 189 58.87 22.89 -1.28
C GLU A 189 58.84 23.92 -2.43
N LEU A 190 57.81 24.76 -2.49
CA LEU A 190 57.73 25.89 -3.43
C LEU A 190 58.84 26.93 -3.19
N SER A 191 59.19 27.21 -1.93
CA SER A 191 60.32 28.09 -1.59
C SER A 191 61.67 27.48 -1.99
N ASP A 192 61.85 26.16 -1.86
CA ASP A 192 63.04 25.45 -2.31
C ASP A 192 63.10 25.31 -3.83
N GLU A 193 61.97 25.33 -4.55
CA GLU A 193 61.88 25.45 -6.01
C GLU A 193 62.41 26.81 -6.48
N ILE A 194 61.95 27.90 -5.85
CA ILE A 194 62.41 29.28 -6.11
C ILE A 194 63.90 29.42 -5.79
N ILE A 195 64.38 28.81 -4.70
CA ILE A 195 65.81 28.82 -4.33
C ILE A 195 66.64 27.98 -5.32
N ARG A 196 66.15 26.83 -5.79
CA ARG A 196 66.81 26.02 -6.84
C ARG A 196 67.01 26.83 -8.13
N ASN A 197 65.97 27.51 -8.61
CA ASN A 197 66.04 28.36 -9.80
C ASN A 197 66.93 29.60 -9.59
N GLY A 198 66.97 30.15 -8.36
CA GLY A 198 67.83 31.29 -8.01
C GLY A 198 69.34 30.98 -7.87
N CYS A 199 69.76 29.71 -7.82
CA CYS A 199 71.12 29.36 -7.37
C CYS A 199 72.15 29.04 -8.48
N LEU A 200 71.77 29.05 -9.76
CA LEU A 200 72.68 28.79 -10.89
C LEU A 200 73.34 30.06 -11.43
N GLN A 201 74.19 30.71 -10.62
CA GLN A 201 75.11 31.74 -11.09
C GLN A 201 76.57 31.48 -10.71
N ARG A 202 77.37 31.07 -11.70
CA ARG A 202 78.72 31.62 -11.92
C ARG A 202 79.27 31.34 -13.32
N ASP A 203 79.93 32.38 -13.85
CA ASP A 203 81.01 32.34 -14.83
C ASP A 203 80.70 31.83 -16.26
N HIS A 204 79.88 32.60 -17.02
CA HIS A 204 80.41 33.31 -18.20
C HIS A 204 79.42 34.33 -18.81
N ASP A 205 79.86 35.58 -19.01
CA ASP A 205 79.06 36.65 -19.62
C ASP A 205 79.04 36.55 -21.17
N SER A 206 77.86 36.36 -21.78
CA SER A 206 77.46 37.03 -23.03
C SER A 206 76.00 36.80 -23.47
N GLU A 207 75.32 35.76 -22.97
CA GLU A 207 73.93 35.41 -23.35
C GLU A 207 72.89 35.80 -22.28
N LEU A 208 73.19 36.81 -21.46
CA LEU A 208 72.50 37.10 -20.19
C LEU A 208 71.48 38.27 -20.25
N GLU A 209 71.23 38.84 -21.43
CA GLU A 209 70.29 39.96 -21.61
C GLU A 209 68.89 39.48 -22.03
N SER A 210 68.77 38.48 -22.94
CA SER A 210 67.48 37.94 -23.39
C SER A 210 66.80 37.03 -22.36
N LEU A 211 67.56 36.11 -21.76
CA LEU A 211 67.09 35.23 -20.67
C LEU A 211 66.59 36.00 -19.44
N ARG A 212 66.93 37.28 -19.31
CA ARG A 212 66.44 38.16 -18.25
C ARG A 212 65.05 38.74 -18.51
N GLU A 213 64.69 39.01 -19.76
CA GLU A 213 63.34 39.46 -20.10
C GLU A 213 62.36 38.27 -20.04
N GLU A 214 62.80 37.09 -20.48
CA GLU A 214 62.03 35.84 -20.49
C GLU A 214 61.69 35.35 -19.07
N HIS A 215 62.68 35.15 -18.19
CA HIS A 215 62.43 34.81 -16.78
C HIS A 215 61.72 35.93 -16.00
N SER A 216 61.82 37.20 -16.41
CA SER A 216 61.06 38.29 -15.77
C SER A 216 59.56 38.23 -16.08
N ALA A 217 59.17 37.62 -17.21
CA ALA A 217 57.77 37.35 -17.51
C ALA A 217 57.24 36.19 -16.66
N GLU A 218 57.96 35.07 -16.59
CA GLU A 218 57.60 33.91 -15.76
C GLU A 218 57.44 34.28 -14.27
N VAL A 219 58.38 35.05 -13.72
CA VAL A 219 58.29 35.53 -12.32
C VAL A 219 57.07 36.45 -12.14
N SER A 220 56.78 37.34 -13.09
CA SER A 220 55.59 38.20 -13.02
C SER A 220 54.27 37.41 -13.13
N GLU A 221 54.26 36.30 -13.85
CA GLU A 221 53.09 35.41 -13.96
C GLU A 221 52.89 34.60 -12.68
N LEU A 222 53.98 34.11 -12.07
CA LEU A 222 53.95 33.45 -10.77
C LEU A 222 53.53 34.40 -9.64
N GLU A 223 53.98 35.66 -9.66
CA GLU A 223 53.51 36.70 -8.72
C GLU A 223 52.01 37.01 -8.90
N GLN A 224 51.49 37.02 -10.13
CA GLN A 224 50.04 37.15 -10.37
C GLN A 224 49.25 35.93 -9.86
N LYS A 225 49.71 34.71 -10.14
CA LYS A 225 49.09 33.47 -9.64
C LYS A 225 49.09 33.40 -8.11
N LEU A 226 50.18 33.83 -7.47
CA LEU A 226 50.28 33.94 -6.02
C LEU A 226 49.31 34.99 -5.45
N SER A 227 49.12 36.13 -6.14
CA SER A 227 48.14 37.15 -5.74
C SER A 227 46.70 36.65 -5.85
N ALA A 228 46.35 35.96 -6.94
CA ALA A 228 45.02 35.38 -7.14
C ALA A 228 44.69 34.33 -6.05
N ALA A 229 45.63 33.41 -5.77
CA ALA A 229 45.46 32.42 -4.70
C ALA A 229 45.33 33.07 -3.30
N GLN A 230 45.96 34.23 -3.06
CA GLN A 230 45.78 34.97 -1.81
C GLN A 230 44.41 35.63 -1.68
N GLU A 231 43.83 36.12 -2.79
CA GLU A 231 42.45 36.64 -2.82
C GLU A 231 41.42 35.51 -2.65
N GLU A 232 41.64 34.36 -3.27
CA GLU A 232 40.81 33.16 -3.11
C GLU A 232 40.82 32.62 -1.68
N ILE A 233 42.01 32.51 -1.06
CA ILE A 233 42.16 32.13 0.36
C ILE A 233 41.50 33.18 1.29
N ALA A 234 41.49 34.46 0.92
CA ALA A 234 40.78 35.49 1.68
C ALA A 234 39.25 35.35 1.56
N SER A 235 38.74 35.03 0.37
CA SER A 235 37.31 34.75 0.12
C SER A 235 36.83 33.52 0.90
N LEU A 236 37.58 32.41 0.84
CA LEU A 236 37.25 31.18 1.57
C LEU A 236 37.25 31.40 3.10
N LYS A 237 38.13 32.26 3.61
CA LYS A 237 38.13 32.65 5.04
C LYS A 237 36.95 33.53 5.44
N ALA A 238 36.46 34.39 4.53
CA ALA A 238 35.24 35.16 4.79
C ALA A 238 34.02 34.23 4.84
N GLN A 239 33.89 33.30 3.89
CA GLN A 239 32.82 32.29 3.86
C GLN A 239 32.88 31.34 5.08
N LEU A 240 34.07 31.02 5.58
CA LEU A 240 34.21 30.22 6.80
C LEU A 240 33.76 30.99 8.04
N GLN A 241 34.10 32.27 8.17
CA GLN A 241 33.64 33.12 9.27
C GLN A 241 32.12 33.32 9.23
N GLU A 242 31.55 33.52 8.04
CA GLU A 242 30.09 33.64 7.82
C GLU A 242 29.38 32.37 8.34
N LYS A 243 29.83 31.18 7.92
CA LYS A 243 29.29 29.90 8.42
C LYS A 243 29.50 29.66 9.92
N GLU A 244 30.59 30.16 10.52
CA GLU A 244 30.83 30.02 11.95
C GLU A 244 29.99 31.00 12.78
N ASP A 245 29.73 32.21 12.26
CA ASP A 245 28.79 33.17 12.85
C ASP A 245 27.34 32.64 12.75
N ASP A 246 26.93 32.10 11.60
CA ASP A 246 25.64 31.40 11.40
C ASP A 246 25.46 30.25 12.40
N TYR A 247 26.50 29.42 12.59
CA TYR A 247 26.48 28.31 13.55
C TYR A 247 26.33 28.78 15.00
N GLN A 248 26.92 29.91 15.40
CA GLN A 248 26.66 30.47 16.74
C GLN A 248 25.25 31.05 16.87
N GLN A 249 24.68 31.63 15.79
CA GLN A 249 23.28 32.09 15.79
C GLN A 249 22.32 30.90 15.97
N MET A 250 22.44 29.87 15.11
CA MET A 250 21.64 28.63 15.19
C MET A 250 21.73 27.97 16.58
N LYS A 251 22.90 28.03 17.23
CA LYS A 251 23.14 27.47 18.57
C LYS A 251 22.43 28.24 19.69
N GLU A 252 22.29 29.55 19.60
CA GLU A 252 21.48 30.34 20.53
C GLU A 252 19.97 30.23 20.21
N GLU A 253 19.58 30.17 18.94
CA GLU A 253 18.20 29.90 18.51
C GLU A 253 17.71 28.53 19.00
N ARG A 254 18.50 27.45 18.83
CA ARG A 254 18.22 26.11 19.36
C ARG A 254 18.13 26.08 20.90
N LYS A 255 18.65 27.09 21.59
CA LYS A 255 18.64 27.26 23.06
C LYS A 255 17.44 28.09 23.53
N GLU A 256 17.01 29.11 22.80
CA GLU A 256 15.72 29.79 23.01
C GLU A 256 14.54 28.85 22.68
N PHE A 257 14.63 28.11 21.58
CA PHE A 257 13.67 27.05 21.23
C PHE A 257 13.55 25.99 22.33
N LYS A 258 14.67 25.49 22.86
CA LYS A 258 14.66 24.58 24.03
C LYS A 258 14.14 25.21 25.33
N HIS A 259 13.90 26.52 25.37
CA HIS A 259 13.17 27.16 26.47
C HIS A 259 11.67 27.21 26.16
N ALA A 260 11.28 27.70 24.97
CA ALA A 260 9.90 27.75 24.50
C ALA A 260 9.23 26.36 24.46
N TYR A 261 9.97 25.33 24.03
CA TYR A 261 9.53 23.93 24.04
C TYR A 261 9.16 23.43 25.44
N ARG A 262 9.91 23.81 26.48
CA ARG A 262 9.59 23.41 27.86
C ARG A 262 8.32 24.09 28.37
N ASP A 263 8.12 25.35 28.03
CA ASP A 263 6.93 26.10 28.43
C ASP A 263 5.68 25.61 27.65
N SER A 264 5.83 25.27 26.37
CA SER A 264 4.81 24.59 25.56
C SER A 264 4.46 23.21 26.09
N LEU A 265 5.46 22.38 26.42
CA LEU A 265 5.28 21.04 26.98
C LEU A 265 4.57 21.08 28.35
N ALA A 266 4.80 22.12 29.16
CA ALA A 266 4.06 22.35 30.39
C ALA A 266 2.57 22.65 30.11
N ALA A 267 2.28 23.55 29.17
CA ALA A 267 0.91 23.89 28.77
C ALA A 267 0.16 22.70 28.12
N LYS A 268 0.82 21.95 27.23
CA LYS A 268 0.27 20.72 26.60
C LYS A 268 -0.06 19.67 27.66
N LYS A 269 0.76 19.52 28.71
CA LYS A 269 0.51 18.63 29.85
C LYS A 269 -0.68 19.07 30.73
N GLU A 270 -0.86 20.37 30.95
CA GLU A 270 -2.09 20.88 31.63
C GLU A 270 -3.35 20.63 30.78
N MET A 271 -3.29 20.83 29.46
CA MET A 271 -4.43 20.56 28.56
C MET A 271 -4.77 19.06 28.48
N ILE A 272 -3.77 18.17 28.44
CA ILE A 272 -3.99 16.71 28.46
C ILE A 272 -4.58 16.25 29.80
N ALA A 273 -4.17 16.85 30.92
CA ALA A 273 -4.78 16.57 32.22
C ALA A 273 -6.27 16.96 32.25
N ALA A 274 -6.61 18.15 31.75
CA ALA A 274 -8.00 18.60 31.63
C ALA A 274 -8.83 17.73 30.67
N ALA A 275 -8.25 17.28 29.55
CA ALA A 275 -8.92 16.37 28.62
C ALA A 275 -9.22 15.00 29.26
N LYS A 276 -8.28 14.44 30.03
CA LYS A 276 -8.47 13.19 30.78
C LYS A 276 -9.52 13.35 31.89
N GLU A 277 -9.60 14.50 32.55
CA GLU A 277 -10.68 14.81 33.51
C GLU A 277 -12.04 14.88 32.83
N VAL A 278 -12.16 15.53 31.66
CA VAL A 278 -13.41 15.57 30.88
C VAL A 278 -13.83 14.16 30.43
N ALA A 279 -12.91 13.35 29.91
CA ALA A 279 -13.18 11.97 29.49
C ALA A 279 -13.68 11.09 30.66
N ALA A 280 -13.04 11.18 31.83
CA ALA A 280 -13.46 10.46 33.04
C ALA A 280 -14.87 10.86 33.50
N ASN A 281 -15.20 12.16 33.47
CA ASN A 281 -16.54 12.66 33.79
C ASN A 281 -17.59 12.16 32.79
N CYS A 282 -17.27 12.09 31.49
CA CYS A 282 -18.17 11.53 30.47
C CYS A 282 -18.39 10.02 30.65
N ALA A 283 -17.33 9.26 30.98
CA ALA A 283 -17.43 7.82 31.26
C ALA A 283 -18.28 7.54 32.51
N GLN A 284 -18.14 8.33 33.57
CA GLN A 284 -18.98 8.21 34.76
C GLN A 284 -20.45 8.54 34.45
N GLN A 285 -20.74 9.59 33.68
CA GLN A 285 -22.12 9.91 33.26
C GLN A 285 -22.75 8.81 32.40
N TRP A 286 -21.97 8.14 31.55
CA TRP A 286 -22.42 6.96 30.81
C TRP A 286 -22.74 5.78 31.72
N LYS A 287 -21.89 5.53 32.73
CA LYS A 287 -22.11 4.45 33.70
C LYS A 287 -23.36 4.69 34.55
N GLU A 288 -23.52 5.90 35.10
CA GLU A 288 -24.71 6.29 35.86
C GLU A 288 -26.00 6.24 35.01
N ALA A 289 -25.90 6.52 33.70
CA ALA A 289 -27.03 6.34 32.77
C ALA A 289 -27.35 4.86 32.49
N PHE A 290 -26.34 3.99 32.37
CA PHE A 290 -26.51 2.57 32.10
C PHE A 290 -27.08 1.84 33.33
N GLU A 291 -26.54 2.09 34.53
CA GLU A 291 -27.05 1.56 35.79
C GLU A 291 -28.49 2.04 36.11
N SER A 292 -28.98 3.11 35.46
CA SER A 292 -30.37 3.56 35.58
C SER A 292 -31.38 2.85 34.65
N PHE A 293 -30.93 1.87 33.86
CA PHE A 293 -31.74 1.14 32.87
C PHE A 293 -32.04 -0.32 33.24
N GLU A 294 -31.45 -0.87 34.30
CA GLU A 294 -31.59 -2.30 34.69
C GLU A 294 -32.57 -2.57 35.85
N ASP A 295 -33.23 -1.53 36.37
CA ASP A 295 -33.98 -1.57 37.65
C ASP A 295 -35.52 -1.75 37.50
N ASP A 296 -36.03 -2.06 36.28
CA ASP A 296 -37.46 -1.94 35.94
C ASP A 296 -37.99 -3.08 34.99
N GLU A 297 -37.68 -4.36 35.25
CA GLU A 297 -38.46 -5.50 34.68
C GLU A 297 -38.37 -6.79 35.54
N ASP A 298 -39.49 -7.20 36.16
CA ASP A 298 -39.64 -8.49 36.89
C ASP A 298 -41.15 -8.89 36.98
N GLU A 299 -41.45 -10.20 36.91
CA GLU A 299 -42.78 -10.87 37.03
C GLU A 299 -43.95 -10.45 36.09
N ASP A 300 -44.22 -11.22 35.01
CA ASP A 300 -45.37 -12.17 34.94
C ASP A 300 -45.38 -13.03 33.64
N ASP A 301 -46.01 -14.22 33.70
CA ASP A 301 -45.89 -15.36 32.74
C ASP A 301 -47.07 -15.54 31.73
N GLU A 302 -46.93 -16.54 30.83
CA GLU A 302 -47.98 -17.30 30.06
C GLU A 302 -48.32 -16.98 28.56
N PHE A 303 -47.70 -17.77 27.66
CA PHE A 303 -48.32 -18.66 26.63
C PHE A 303 -49.05 -18.16 25.33
N LEU A 304 -48.59 -18.74 24.19
CA LEU A 304 -49.26 -19.08 22.90
C LEU A 304 -49.31 -18.11 21.68
N ASP A 305 -48.66 -18.59 20.61
CA ASP A 305 -49.11 -18.80 19.20
C ASP A 305 -49.47 -17.66 18.21
N ASP A 306 -49.09 -17.96 16.95
CA ASP A 306 -49.52 -17.48 15.61
C ASP A 306 -49.13 -16.08 15.03
N GLU A 307 -48.27 -16.17 13.99
CA GLU A 307 -48.19 -15.39 12.72
C GLU A 307 -47.73 -13.90 12.68
N ASP A 308 -47.27 -13.51 11.48
CA ASP A 308 -46.89 -12.17 10.96
C ASP A 308 -45.80 -11.33 11.68
N ALA A 309 -44.56 -11.43 11.18
CA ALA A 309 -43.44 -10.56 11.54
C ALA A 309 -43.10 -9.52 10.42
N GLU A 310 -43.56 -8.28 10.58
CA GLU A 310 -43.18 -7.14 9.71
C GLU A 310 -42.20 -6.19 10.43
N VAL A 311 -41.14 -5.73 9.75
CA VAL A 311 -39.98 -5.07 10.38
C VAL A 311 -40.09 -3.54 10.41
N THR A 312 -40.02 -2.93 11.61
CA THR A 312 -39.74 -1.48 11.74
C THR A 312 -38.77 -1.09 12.86
N LYS A 313 -37.56 -0.67 12.44
CA LYS A 313 -36.86 0.57 12.84
C LYS A 313 -36.78 0.97 14.34
N LYS A 314 -35.56 0.99 14.89
CA LYS A 314 -35.07 2.05 15.81
C LYS A 314 -34.01 2.90 15.10
N SER A 315 -33.89 4.19 15.46
CA SER A 315 -33.09 5.19 14.74
C SER A 315 -32.04 5.88 15.62
N LYS A 316 -30.85 6.17 15.07
CA LYS A 316 -29.78 6.97 15.70
C LYS A 316 -30.11 8.49 15.75
N PRO A 317 -29.49 9.30 16.65
CA PRO A 317 -29.86 10.70 16.91
C PRO A 317 -29.24 11.75 15.97
N GLN A 318 -29.61 13.03 16.16
CA GLN A 318 -29.19 14.20 15.36
C GLN A 318 -28.17 15.11 16.10
N PRO A 319 -27.37 15.94 15.36
CA PRO A 319 -26.41 16.89 15.92
C PRO A 319 -27.00 18.29 16.27
N PRO A 320 -26.30 19.12 17.07
CA PRO A 320 -26.72 20.47 17.47
C PRO A 320 -26.31 21.60 16.48
N PRO A 321 -26.92 22.81 16.59
CA PRO A 321 -26.72 23.93 15.65
C PRO A 321 -25.61 24.97 16.04
N PRO A 322 -25.14 25.81 15.10
CA PRO A 322 -23.98 26.70 15.28
C PRO A 322 -24.30 28.11 15.85
N SER A 323 -23.27 28.84 16.32
CA SER A 323 -23.42 30.17 16.93
C SER A 323 -22.31 31.20 16.63
N GLY A 324 -22.69 32.36 16.10
CA GLY A 324 -22.14 33.70 16.45
C GLY A 324 -20.72 34.09 16.01
N LYS A 325 -20.60 35.11 15.14
CA LYS A 325 -19.33 35.79 14.82
C LYS A 325 -18.83 36.69 15.98
N PRO A 326 -17.51 36.77 16.26
CA PRO A 326 -16.92 37.74 17.20
C PRO A 326 -16.68 39.14 16.57
N GLN A 327 -16.29 40.11 17.40
CA GLN A 327 -15.84 41.47 17.02
C GLN A 327 -14.48 41.81 17.67
N PRO A 328 -13.69 42.76 17.12
CA PRO A 328 -12.29 42.95 17.47
C PRO A 328 -12.04 43.80 18.75
N PRO A 329 -10.88 43.64 19.42
CA PRO A 329 -10.51 44.35 20.64
C PRO A 329 -9.80 45.72 20.41
N PRO A 330 -9.85 46.65 21.39
CA PRO A 330 -9.06 47.89 21.41
C PRO A 330 -7.66 47.72 22.07
N PRO A 331 -6.69 48.64 21.87
CA PRO A 331 -5.27 48.36 22.09
C PRO A 331 -4.68 48.77 23.45
N SER A 332 -3.69 47.96 23.88
CA SER A 332 -2.48 48.30 24.67
C SER A 332 -2.58 48.96 26.06
N GLY A 333 -2.08 48.26 27.08
CA GLY A 333 -1.64 48.80 28.37
C GLY A 333 -0.44 48.00 28.91
N LYS A 334 0.56 48.66 29.51
CA LYS A 334 1.85 48.02 29.89
C LYS A 334 1.82 47.34 31.29
N PRO A 335 2.58 46.26 31.51
CA PRO A 335 2.62 45.50 32.78
C PRO A 335 3.62 46.05 33.81
N GLN A 336 3.42 45.68 35.09
CA GLN A 336 4.43 45.72 36.18
C GLN A 336 4.12 44.64 37.26
N PRO A 337 5.07 44.28 38.15
CA PRO A 337 5.36 42.87 38.47
C PRO A 337 4.83 42.31 39.81
N PRO A 338 4.86 40.97 40.01
CA PRO A 338 4.50 40.30 41.25
C PRO A 338 5.68 40.03 42.22
N PRO A 339 5.44 40.00 43.54
CA PRO A 339 6.23 39.29 44.55
C PRO A 339 5.48 38.03 45.11
N PRO A 340 6.15 37.06 45.78
CA PRO A 340 5.92 35.66 45.43
C PRO A 340 5.56 34.64 46.55
N SER A 341 5.30 33.41 46.09
CA SER A 341 5.65 32.10 46.69
C SER A 341 4.74 31.41 47.74
N GLY A 342 4.55 30.10 47.52
CA GLY A 342 4.04 29.09 48.46
C GLY A 342 4.07 27.69 47.80
N LYS A 343 4.85 26.74 48.33
CA LYS A 343 5.03 25.37 47.78
C LYS A 343 4.04 24.34 48.39
N PRO A 344 3.65 23.28 47.64
CA PRO A 344 3.20 21.99 48.18
C PRO A 344 4.35 20.93 48.26
N GLN A 345 4.04 19.71 48.76
CA GLN A 345 4.97 18.58 48.98
C GLN A 345 4.44 17.25 48.37
N PRO A 346 5.29 16.18 48.23
CA PRO A 346 4.99 14.97 47.46
C PRO A 346 4.58 13.72 48.29
N PRO A 347 4.15 12.60 47.63
CA PRO A 347 4.01 11.27 48.24
C PRO A 347 4.61 10.08 47.45
N PRO A 348 5.30 9.12 48.12
CA PRO A 348 5.57 7.74 47.64
C PRO A 348 5.22 6.66 48.69
N PRO A 349 5.46 5.33 48.51
CA PRO A 349 5.60 4.47 47.32
C PRO A 349 4.57 3.27 47.31
N ALA A 350 4.83 2.15 46.59
CA ALA A 350 3.91 0.99 46.45
C ALA A 350 4.60 -0.41 46.53
N GLY A 351 3.83 -1.51 46.66
CA GLY A 351 4.32 -2.91 46.70
C GLY A 351 3.24 -4.03 46.58
N ARG A 352 3.63 -5.25 46.16
CA ARG A 352 2.80 -6.48 45.87
C ARG A 352 2.79 -7.50 47.07
N PRO A 353 2.27 -8.77 47.05
CA PRO A 353 1.55 -9.60 46.04
C PRO A 353 0.28 -10.40 46.53
N GLN A 354 -0.13 -11.48 45.83
CA GLN A 354 -1.37 -12.32 45.95
C GLN A 354 -1.22 -13.60 46.86
N PRO A 355 -2.09 -14.67 46.89
CA PRO A 355 -3.51 -14.87 46.49
C PRO A 355 -4.51 -15.40 47.61
N PRO A 356 -5.07 -16.65 47.68
CA PRO A 356 -6.54 -16.92 47.89
C PRO A 356 -6.86 -17.81 49.15
N PRO A 357 -7.96 -18.63 49.33
CA PRO A 357 -9.23 -18.85 48.59
C PRO A 357 -10.63 -18.69 49.34
N PRO A 358 -11.43 -19.69 49.85
CA PRO A 358 -12.84 -19.83 49.44
C PRO A 358 -14.01 -19.97 50.48
N ALA A 359 -15.25 -19.80 49.98
CA ALA A 359 -16.56 -20.39 50.39
C ALA A 359 -17.29 -20.00 51.71
N GLY A 360 -18.62 -19.79 51.64
CA GLY A 360 -19.52 -19.84 52.83
C GLY A 360 -20.90 -19.14 52.76
N ARG A 361 -21.99 -19.92 52.89
CA ARG A 361 -23.35 -19.48 53.35
C ARG A 361 -23.40 -19.48 54.91
N PRO A 362 -24.48 -19.04 55.63
CA PRO A 362 -25.59 -18.10 55.33
C PRO A 362 -25.79 -17.02 56.47
N PRO A 363 -26.93 -16.86 57.19
CA PRO A 363 -28.01 -15.87 56.95
C PRO A 363 -28.29 -14.89 58.14
N THR A 364 -29.44 -14.18 58.09
CA THR A 364 -30.17 -13.51 59.20
C THR A 364 -29.66 -12.14 59.71
N GLN A 365 -30.45 -11.24 60.33
CA GLN A 365 -31.90 -10.91 60.33
C GLN A 365 -32.09 -9.53 61.04
N ALA A 366 -33.26 -8.90 60.88
CA ALA A 366 -33.84 -7.82 61.72
C ALA A 366 -33.10 -6.45 61.70
N SER A 367 -33.75 -5.30 61.43
CA SER A 367 -34.94 -4.67 62.04
C SER A 367 -34.68 -4.07 63.45
N PRO A 368 -35.40 -3.01 63.91
CA PRO A 368 -36.46 -2.22 63.26
C PRO A 368 -36.34 -0.67 63.43
N ALA A 369 -37.31 0.09 62.85
CA ALA A 369 -38.11 1.21 63.43
C ALA A 369 -37.48 2.37 64.25
N ALA A 370 -38.07 3.59 64.34
CA ALA A 370 -39.10 4.32 63.56
C ALA A 370 -39.27 5.75 64.17
N GLU A 371 -40.27 6.51 63.68
CA GLU A 371 -40.81 7.80 64.18
C GLU A 371 -39.91 9.05 63.93
N ALA A 372 -40.21 10.03 63.05
CA ALA A 372 -41.43 10.86 62.78
C ALA A 372 -41.60 12.05 63.77
N PRO A 373 -42.53 13.03 63.57
CA PRO A 373 -43.30 13.46 62.37
C PRO A 373 -43.26 15.00 62.10
N LYS A 374 -43.90 15.51 61.01
CA LYS A 374 -44.99 16.55 61.00
C LYS A 374 -45.26 17.20 59.60
N PRO A 375 -46.42 17.89 59.37
CA PRO A 375 -47.08 17.81 58.04
C PRO A 375 -47.76 19.08 57.47
N ALA A 376 -48.34 18.89 56.25
CA ALA A 376 -49.65 19.38 55.76
C ALA A 376 -49.82 20.76 55.07
N LEU A 377 -50.95 20.85 54.34
CA LEU A 377 -51.64 22.01 53.71
C LEU A 377 -51.19 22.41 52.28
N VAL A 378 -52.08 22.77 51.31
CA VAL A 378 -53.51 22.43 51.10
C VAL A 378 -53.94 22.74 49.63
N ARG A 379 -55.05 22.17 49.12
CA ARG A 379 -55.71 22.56 47.84
C ARG A 379 -57.09 23.22 48.05
N PRO A 380 -57.50 24.15 47.17
CA PRO A 380 -58.91 24.45 46.86
C PRO A 380 -59.31 24.04 45.42
N THR A 381 -60.61 24.13 45.06
CA THR A 381 -61.22 23.43 43.89
C THR A 381 -62.18 24.32 43.02
N PRO A 382 -63.32 23.91 42.41
CA PRO A 382 -63.46 23.87 40.94
C PRO A 382 -64.74 24.52 40.32
N THR A 383 -64.92 24.45 38.99
CA THR A 383 -66.22 24.66 38.29
C THR A 383 -66.46 23.62 37.15
N LYS A 384 -67.63 23.60 36.46
CA LYS A 384 -68.22 22.39 35.82
C LYS A 384 -68.92 22.58 34.44
N ARG A 385 -68.75 21.58 33.55
CA ARG A 385 -69.70 20.89 32.60
C ARG A 385 -70.59 21.72 31.62
N PRO A 386 -70.84 21.23 30.37
CA PRO A 386 -71.72 20.06 30.08
C PRO A 386 -71.24 19.11 28.93
N ALA A 387 -72.13 18.22 28.46
CA ALA A 387 -71.96 17.19 27.41
C ALA A 387 -73.37 16.70 26.93
N PRO A 388 -73.56 15.78 25.95
CA PRO A 388 -72.67 15.19 24.93
C PRO A 388 -73.19 15.51 23.47
N PRO A 389 -72.63 14.97 22.36
CA PRO A 389 -72.98 13.60 21.88
C PRO A 389 -71.89 12.89 21.01
N GLY A 390 -72.19 11.66 20.55
CA GLY A 390 -71.67 11.11 19.28
C GLY A 390 -70.50 10.12 19.38
N SER A 391 -70.64 8.98 18.72
CA SER A 391 -69.56 8.00 18.48
C SER A 391 -68.76 8.37 17.23
N GLY A 392 -67.46 8.56 17.37
CA GLY A 392 -66.52 8.66 16.25
C GLY A 392 -65.15 8.15 16.70
N SER A 393 -64.64 7.14 16.01
CA SER A 393 -63.28 6.63 16.24
C SER A 393 -62.27 7.65 15.72
N PHE A 394 -61.57 8.34 16.63
CA PHE A 394 -60.40 9.13 16.28
C PHE A 394 -59.23 8.19 15.94
N VAL A 395 -59.27 7.66 14.72
CA VAL A 395 -58.09 7.10 14.05
C VAL A 395 -57.06 8.21 13.98
N ARG A 396 -55.92 8.05 14.66
CA ARG A 396 -54.77 8.94 14.42
C ARG A 396 -54.38 8.77 12.94
N PRO A 397 -54.22 9.85 12.15
CA PRO A 397 -53.75 9.70 10.78
C PRO A 397 -52.39 9.00 10.83
N LYS A 398 -52.27 7.82 10.17
CA LYS A 398 -50.98 7.17 10.01
C LYS A 398 -50.08 8.15 9.25
N ILE A 399 -48.96 8.54 9.85
CA ILE A 399 -47.91 9.29 9.14
C ILE A 399 -47.35 8.31 8.10
N LYS A 400 -47.74 8.49 6.84
CA LYS A 400 -47.22 7.68 5.74
C LYS A 400 -45.72 7.98 5.53
N ASN A 401 -44.93 6.98 5.14
CA ASN A 401 -43.47 7.10 5.05
C ASN A 401 -43.08 7.95 3.82
N PRO A 402 -42.34 9.07 3.96
CA PRO A 402 -41.96 9.90 2.82
C PRO A 402 -40.96 9.23 1.87
N LEU A 403 -40.34 8.12 2.28
CA LEU A 403 -39.44 7.29 1.48
C LEU A 403 -40.15 6.07 0.90
N LEU A 404 -40.12 5.93 -0.42
CA LEU A 404 -40.48 4.73 -1.16
C LEU A 404 -39.21 4.03 -1.67
N THR A 405 -39.05 2.75 -1.36
CA THR A 405 -37.90 1.94 -1.79
C THR A 405 -38.36 0.71 -2.55
N LEU A 406 -37.90 0.60 -3.80
CA LEU A 406 -38.16 -0.48 -4.74
C LEU A 406 -36.84 -0.99 -5.35
N THR A 407 -35.78 -0.99 -4.55
CA THR A 407 -34.46 -1.51 -4.91
C THR A 407 -34.53 -3.00 -5.24
N ASP A 408 -33.84 -3.42 -6.30
CA ASP A 408 -33.65 -4.83 -6.66
C ASP A 408 -34.97 -5.60 -6.82
N LYS A 409 -35.76 -5.16 -7.81
CA LYS A 409 -37.10 -5.70 -8.13
C LYS A 409 -37.25 -6.10 -9.61
N GLY A 410 -36.15 -6.06 -10.38
CA GLY A 410 -36.15 -6.40 -11.81
C GLY A 410 -37.05 -5.52 -12.68
N LEU A 411 -37.44 -4.33 -12.21
CA LEU A 411 -38.42 -3.47 -12.87
C LEU A 411 -37.87 -2.97 -14.21
N LYS A 412 -38.61 -3.21 -15.30
CA LYS A 412 -38.34 -2.60 -16.62
C LYS A 412 -39.09 -1.28 -16.80
N GLU A 413 -40.25 -1.17 -16.15
CA GLU A 413 -41.10 0.00 -16.11
C GLU A 413 -41.38 0.34 -14.64
N PHE A 414 -41.45 1.63 -14.29
CA PHE A 414 -41.89 2.07 -12.97
C PHE A 414 -43.36 2.49 -13.01
N THR A 415 -44.18 1.92 -12.13
CA THR A 415 -45.60 2.30 -11.94
C THR A 415 -45.93 2.38 -10.45
N LEU A 416 -46.87 3.27 -10.10
CA LEU A 416 -47.27 3.53 -8.72
C LEU A 416 -48.76 3.90 -8.64
N ASP A 417 -49.41 3.68 -7.51
CA ASP A 417 -50.66 4.38 -7.20
C ASP A 417 -50.33 5.81 -6.76
N TRP A 418 -50.48 6.76 -7.68
CA TRP A 418 -50.09 8.16 -7.50
C TRP A 418 -50.96 8.89 -6.47
N GLU A 419 -52.22 8.46 -6.26
CA GLU A 419 -53.11 9.09 -5.28
C GLU A 419 -52.80 8.62 -3.85
N GLU A 420 -52.51 7.33 -3.66
CA GLU A 420 -52.09 6.84 -2.35
C GLU A 420 -50.68 7.34 -1.95
N ASN A 421 -49.83 7.66 -2.93
CA ASN A 421 -48.42 7.99 -2.73
C ASN A 421 -48.06 9.48 -2.90
N GLU A 422 -49.05 10.39 -2.92
CA GLU A 422 -48.84 11.87 -2.99
C GLU A 422 -47.90 12.47 -1.91
N HIS A 423 -47.66 11.71 -0.84
CA HIS A 423 -46.88 12.06 0.33
C HIS A 423 -45.38 11.70 0.20
N VAL A 424 -45.00 10.93 -0.82
CA VAL A 424 -43.62 10.49 -1.05
C VAL A 424 -42.78 11.66 -1.53
N THR A 425 -41.66 11.91 -0.85
CA THR A 425 -40.66 12.91 -1.22
C THR A 425 -39.30 12.30 -1.54
N GLU A 426 -39.10 11.00 -1.30
CA GLU A 426 -37.86 10.30 -1.59
C GLU A 426 -38.18 8.97 -2.27
N ILE A 427 -37.58 8.72 -3.44
CA ILE A 427 -37.75 7.48 -4.19
C ILE A 427 -36.39 6.81 -4.39
N ILE A 428 -36.32 5.51 -4.12
CA ILE A 428 -35.17 4.67 -4.44
C ILE A 428 -35.65 3.54 -5.38
N LEU A 429 -35.16 3.58 -6.62
CA LEU A 429 -35.43 2.61 -7.71
C LEU A 429 -34.14 1.91 -8.14
N SER A 430 -33.12 1.88 -7.28
CA SER A 430 -31.78 1.38 -7.64
C SER A 430 -31.74 -0.13 -7.91
N LYS A 431 -30.76 -0.59 -8.71
CA LYS A 431 -30.63 -1.98 -9.17
C LYS A 431 -31.92 -2.48 -9.86
N ASN A 432 -32.32 -1.83 -10.94
CA ASN A 432 -33.46 -2.26 -11.76
C ASN A 432 -33.08 -2.19 -13.25
N GLN A 433 -34.03 -2.46 -14.14
CA GLN A 433 -33.81 -2.50 -15.60
C GLN A 433 -34.52 -1.32 -16.31
N ILE A 434 -34.81 -0.24 -15.59
CA ILE A 434 -35.64 0.88 -16.06
C ILE A 434 -34.89 1.69 -17.11
N THR A 435 -35.57 1.99 -18.23
CA THR A 435 -35.04 2.84 -19.32
C THR A 435 -35.69 4.22 -19.38
N GLU A 436 -36.90 4.38 -18.83
CA GLU A 436 -37.70 5.61 -18.83
C GLU A 436 -38.55 5.76 -17.56
N LEU A 437 -38.99 6.98 -17.24
CA LEU A 437 -39.85 7.26 -16.08
C LEU A 437 -41.21 7.81 -16.56
N PRO A 438 -42.34 7.39 -15.95
CA PRO A 438 -43.67 7.81 -16.38
C PRO A 438 -43.92 9.30 -16.08
N GLU A 439 -44.57 10.02 -16.99
CA GLU A 439 -44.92 11.46 -16.83
C GLU A 439 -45.52 11.80 -15.45
N LYS A 440 -46.36 10.90 -14.92
CA LYS A 440 -47.05 11.06 -13.64
C LYS A 440 -46.13 11.18 -12.42
N ILE A 441 -44.86 10.79 -12.50
CA ILE A 441 -43.91 11.04 -11.42
C ILE A 441 -43.78 12.54 -11.09
N SER A 442 -44.06 13.41 -12.06
CA SER A 442 -44.09 14.88 -11.88
C SER A 442 -45.19 15.40 -10.96
N SER A 443 -46.19 14.58 -10.56
CA SER A 443 -47.16 14.98 -9.53
C SER A 443 -46.62 14.86 -8.10
N LEU A 444 -45.49 14.19 -7.91
CA LEU A 444 -44.85 14.00 -6.60
C LEU A 444 -43.88 15.15 -6.28
N LYS A 445 -43.78 15.52 -5.00
CA LYS A 445 -42.90 16.60 -4.53
C LYS A 445 -41.55 16.05 -4.09
N LEU A 446 -40.88 15.36 -5.02
CA LEU A 446 -39.62 14.68 -4.72
C LEU A 446 -38.52 15.68 -4.35
N GLN A 447 -37.78 15.32 -3.32
CA GLN A 447 -36.55 15.97 -2.84
C GLN A 447 -35.33 15.09 -3.10
N SER A 448 -35.50 13.76 -3.19
CA SER A 448 -34.46 12.82 -3.62
C SER A 448 -35.05 11.80 -4.58
N ILE A 449 -34.32 11.47 -5.64
CA ILE A 449 -34.57 10.26 -6.43
C ILE A 449 -33.24 9.56 -6.72
N ASP A 450 -33.22 8.26 -6.43
CA ASP A 450 -32.12 7.35 -6.70
C ASP A 450 -32.50 6.37 -7.81
N LEU A 451 -31.80 6.49 -8.93
CA LEU A 451 -31.92 5.70 -10.14
C LEU A 451 -30.62 4.89 -10.40
N THR A 452 -29.75 4.79 -9.40
CA THR A 452 -28.45 4.09 -9.46
C THR A 452 -28.63 2.66 -9.98
N HIS A 453 -27.84 2.27 -10.97
CA HIS A 453 -27.92 0.97 -11.62
C HIS A 453 -29.30 0.69 -12.24
N ASN A 454 -29.57 1.44 -13.31
CA ASN A 454 -30.67 1.21 -14.24
C ASN A 454 -30.10 1.19 -15.67
N ARG A 455 -30.97 1.34 -16.69
CA ARG A 455 -30.62 1.25 -18.11
C ARG A 455 -30.89 2.57 -18.85
N PHE A 456 -30.87 3.71 -18.15
CA PHE A 456 -31.03 5.03 -18.75
C PHE A 456 -29.83 5.37 -19.67
N VAL A 457 -30.10 5.61 -20.95
CA VAL A 457 -29.12 6.08 -21.97
C VAL A 457 -29.16 7.61 -22.14
N LYS A 458 -30.34 8.19 -21.93
CA LYS A 458 -30.57 9.63 -21.92
C LYS A 458 -31.07 10.06 -20.55
N PHE A 459 -30.83 11.32 -20.17
CA PHE A 459 -31.37 11.88 -18.94
C PHE A 459 -32.92 11.84 -18.95
N PRO A 460 -33.58 11.38 -17.86
CA PRO A 460 -35.04 11.31 -17.80
C PRO A 460 -35.67 12.70 -17.61
N GLU A 461 -35.94 13.38 -18.72
CA GLU A 461 -36.40 14.78 -18.79
C GLU A 461 -37.68 15.08 -17.98
N VAL A 462 -38.51 14.07 -17.71
CA VAL A 462 -39.68 14.21 -16.80
C VAL A 462 -39.30 14.79 -15.43
N LEU A 463 -38.08 14.54 -14.95
CA LEU A 463 -37.58 15.08 -13.68
C LEU A 463 -37.45 16.61 -13.69
N PHE A 464 -37.26 17.25 -14.86
CA PHE A 464 -37.23 18.72 -14.95
C PHE A 464 -38.56 19.36 -14.51
N ASN A 465 -39.66 18.61 -14.50
CA ASN A 465 -40.96 19.08 -14.00
C ASN A 465 -41.11 18.93 -12.47
N ILE A 466 -40.04 18.55 -11.75
CA ILE A 466 -40.00 18.42 -10.28
C ILE A 466 -38.92 19.36 -9.70
N PRO A 467 -39.18 20.68 -9.63
CA PRO A 467 -38.20 21.69 -9.19
C PRO A 467 -37.74 21.51 -7.73
N THR A 468 -38.43 20.69 -6.94
CA THR A 468 -38.11 20.43 -5.52
C THR A 468 -36.97 19.43 -5.31
N ILE A 469 -36.45 18.78 -6.36
CA ILE A 469 -35.39 17.77 -6.25
C ILE A 469 -34.08 18.42 -5.80
N LYS A 470 -33.50 17.85 -4.75
CA LYS A 470 -32.21 18.23 -4.13
C LYS A 470 -31.10 17.22 -4.37
N LYS A 471 -31.45 15.96 -4.64
CA LYS A 471 -30.52 14.85 -4.82
C LYS A 471 -30.94 13.98 -6.01
N LEU A 472 -30.06 13.90 -7.00
CA LEU A 472 -30.12 12.98 -8.12
C LEU A 472 -28.96 11.99 -8.01
N LEU A 473 -29.27 10.70 -7.89
CA LEU A 473 -28.28 9.63 -8.05
C LEU A 473 -28.59 8.86 -9.33
N LEU A 474 -27.64 8.88 -10.27
CA LEU A 474 -27.71 8.24 -11.59
C LEU A 474 -26.52 7.30 -11.82
N THR A 475 -25.82 6.92 -10.74
CA THR A 475 -24.61 6.10 -10.78
C THR A 475 -24.79 4.81 -11.55
N GLY A 476 -23.83 4.40 -12.37
CA GLY A 476 -23.82 3.07 -12.97
C GLY A 476 -24.89 2.82 -14.05
N ASN A 477 -25.35 3.88 -14.72
CA ASN A 477 -26.29 3.81 -15.85
C ASN A 477 -25.51 3.74 -17.19
N ARG A 478 -26.10 4.24 -18.29
CA ARG A 478 -25.49 4.30 -19.63
C ARG A 478 -25.60 5.72 -20.23
N LEU A 479 -25.65 6.75 -19.37
CA LEU A 479 -25.92 8.12 -19.79
C LEU A 479 -24.84 8.66 -20.73
N ALA A 480 -25.28 9.21 -21.85
CA ALA A 480 -24.48 10.01 -22.78
C ALA A 480 -25.21 11.28 -23.26
N GLU A 481 -26.56 11.29 -23.27
CA GLU A 481 -27.35 12.45 -23.74
C GLU A 481 -28.13 13.14 -22.62
N PHE A 482 -28.22 14.48 -22.68
CA PHE A 482 -28.92 15.32 -21.71
C PHE A 482 -29.77 16.39 -22.40
N GLY A 483 -31.02 16.55 -21.94
CA GLY A 483 -31.88 17.68 -22.33
C GLY A 483 -31.41 19.01 -21.73
N ASP A 484 -31.96 20.13 -22.22
CA ASP A 484 -31.47 21.49 -21.95
C ASP A 484 -32.20 22.25 -20.83
N GLU A 485 -33.29 21.72 -20.25
CA GLU A 485 -34.11 22.43 -19.25
C GLU A 485 -33.60 22.35 -17.79
N TRP A 486 -32.30 22.13 -17.57
CA TRP A 486 -31.69 21.95 -16.23
C TRP A 486 -31.94 23.12 -15.27
N SER A 487 -32.10 24.33 -15.78
CA SER A 487 -32.47 25.54 -15.01
C SER A 487 -33.82 25.46 -14.29
N LYS A 488 -34.66 24.44 -14.56
CA LYS A 488 -35.86 24.15 -13.76
C LYS A 488 -35.57 23.50 -12.40
N PHE A 489 -34.37 22.98 -12.16
CA PHE A 489 -34.00 22.43 -10.86
C PHE A 489 -33.66 23.54 -9.84
N GLU A 490 -34.69 24.16 -9.27
CA GLU A 490 -34.57 25.29 -8.31
C GLU A 490 -33.84 24.94 -7.00
N ALA A 491 -33.55 23.66 -6.73
CA ALA A 491 -33.05 23.19 -5.44
C ALA A 491 -31.99 22.06 -5.52
N LEU A 492 -31.39 21.77 -6.68
CA LEU A 492 -30.50 20.61 -6.84
C LEU A 492 -29.13 20.84 -6.19
N ASN A 493 -28.85 20.13 -5.09
CA ASN A 493 -27.62 20.21 -4.32
C ASN A 493 -26.63 19.06 -4.60
N ILE A 494 -27.11 17.87 -4.94
CA ILE A 494 -26.28 16.67 -5.12
C ILE A 494 -26.61 16.01 -6.45
N LEU A 495 -25.58 15.85 -7.29
CA LEU A 495 -25.64 15.13 -8.56
C LEU A 495 -24.52 14.07 -8.59
N ASN A 496 -24.90 12.79 -8.62
CA ASN A 496 -23.95 11.70 -8.90
C ASN A 496 -24.23 11.10 -10.29
N LEU A 497 -23.26 11.24 -11.21
CA LEU A 497 -23.23 10.72 -12.58
C LEU A 497 -22.10 9.68 -12.78
N GLU A 498 -21.53 9.18 -11.69
CA GLU A 498 -20.47 8.17 -11.66
C GLU A 498 -20.81 6.90 -12.48
N ASN A 499 -19.81 6.23 -13.06
CA ASN A 499 -19.98 4.96 -13.77
C ASN A 499 -21.05 5.04 -14.90
N ASN A 500 -20.96 6.07 -15.75
CA ASN A 500 -21.76 6.23 -16.95
C ASN A 500 -20.85 6.14 -18.19
N LYS A 501 -21.27 6.68 -19.34
CA LYS A 501 -20.47 6.72 -20.57
C LYS A 501 -20.34 8.17 -21.07
N LEU A 502 -19.93 9.05 -20.15
CA LEU A 502 -19.65 10.45 -20.43
C LEU A 502 -18.23 10.63 -20.96
N THR A 503 -18.09 11.09 -22.21
CA THR A 503 -16.81 11.47 -22.81
C THR A 503 -16.43 12.94 -22.56
N GLU A 504 -17.39 13.75 -22.13
CA GLU A 504 -17.24 15.17 -21.78
C GLU A 504 -18.04 15.49 -20.51
N MET A 505 -17.69 16.57 -19.79
CA MET A 505 -18.54 17.08 -18.72
C MET A 505 -19.78 17.79 -19.31
N PRO A 506 -21.02 17.36 -19.01
CA PRO A 506 -22.22 17.94 -19.63
C PRO A 506 -22.41 19.42 -19.30
N GLN A 507 -22.29 20.29 -20.31
CA GLN A 507 -22.37 21.76 -20.18
C GLN A 507 -23.68 22.26 -19.51
N VAL A 508 -24.75 21.46 -19.61
CA VAL A 508 -26.05 21.77 -18.99
C VAL A 508 -26.00 21.82 -17.45
N ILE A 509 -24.99 21.21 -16.81
CA ILE A 509 -24.79 21.26 -15.35
C ILE A 509 -24.56 22.70 -14.85
N PHE A 510 -24.01 23.60 -15.66
CA PHE A 510 -23.82 25.00 -15.27
C PHE A 510 -25.15 25.74 -15.04
N GLN A 511 -26.28 25.26 -15.58
CA GLN A 511 -27.59 25.83 -15.28
C GLN A 511 -28.02 25.68 -13.80
N VAL A 512 -27.45 24.73 -13.06
CA VAL A 512 -27.72 24.51 -11.61
C VAL A 512 -26.59 25.03 -10.69
N ALA A 513 -25.67 25.83 -11.24
CA ALA A 513 -24.52 26.42 -10.53
C ALA A 513 -24.83 27.10 -9.19
N LYS A 514 -26.06 27.62 -9.04
CA LYS A 514 -26.51 28.38 -7.85
C LYS A 514 -26.94 27.50 -6.67
N THR A 515 -27.03 26.18 -6.85
CA THR A 515 -27.49 25.24 -5.83
C THR A 515 -26.59 24.02 -5.68
N LEU A 516 -25.85 23.62 -6.72
CA LEU A 516 -25.07 22.39 -6.74
C LEU A 516 -23.87 22.45 -5.76
N GLN A 517 -23.86 21.53 -4.78
CA GLN A 517 -22.86 21.44 -3.71
C GLN A 517 -21.97 20.20 -3.82
N LYS A 518 -22.49 19.07 -4.33
CA LYS A 518 -21.71 17.86 -4.56
C LYS A 518 -21.92 17.34 -5.98
N LEU A 519 -20.82 17.24 -6.73
CA LEU A 519 -20.78 16.67 -8.07
C LEU A 519 -19.80 15.48 -8.10
N ASN A 520 -20.28 14.32 -8.53
CA ASN A 520 -19.45 13.15 -8.80
C ASN A 520 -19.55 12.72 -10.27
N LEU A 521 -18.41 12.66 -10.94
CA LEU A 521 -18.18 12.26 -12.33
C LEU A 521 -17.23 11.04 -12.41
N THR A 522 -16.89 10.41 -11.27
CA THR A 522 -15.95 9.29 -11.18
C THR A 522 -16.30 8.11 -12.09
N ARG A 523 -15.30 7.41 -12.66
CA ARG A 523 -15.49 6.29 -13.60
C ARG A 523 -16.35 6.70 -14.80
N ASN A 524 -15.84 7.65 -15.56
CA ASN A 524 -16.36 8.02 -16.87
C ASN A 524 -15.17 8.11 -17.85
N GLU A 525 -15.40 8.57 -19.07
CA GLU A 525 -14.38 8.62 -20.14
C GLU A 525 -13.89 10.07 -20.38
N ILE A 526 -14.19 11.00 -19.47
CA ILE A 526 -14.02 12.45 -19.64
C ILE A 526 -12.56 12.83 -19.81
N SER A 527 -12.22 13.52 -20.90
CA SER A 527 -10.86 13.99 -21.19
C SER A 527 -10.55 15.42 -20.71
N GLU A 528 -11.58 16.26 -20.52
CA GLU A 528 -11.42 17.66 -20.11
C GLU A 528 -12.52 18.16 -19.16
N ILE A 529 -12.15 19.09 -18.27
CA ILE A 529 -13.09 19.90 -17.50
C ILE A 529 -13.16 21.29 -18.16
N PRO A 530 -14.33 21.76 -18.62
CA PRO A 530 -14.46 23.02 -19.34
C PRO A 530 -14.29 24.22 -18.39
N ALA A 531 -13.77 25.33 -18.93
CA ALA A 531 -13.48 26.54 -18.15
C ALA A 531 -14.71 27.13 -17.41
N ALA A 532 -15.93 26.88 -17.90
CA ALA A 532 -17.20 27.26 -17.25
C ALA A 532 -17.42 26.63 -15.85
N ILE A 533 -16.56 25.72 -15.42
CA ILE A 533 -16.54 25.18 -14.05
C ILE A 533 -16.55 26.29 -12.98
N GLU A 534 -15.99 27.47 -13.25
CA GLU A 534 -16.01 28.63 -12.33
C GLU A 534 -17.42 29.09 -11.93
N GLU A 535 -18.47 28.78 -12.71
CA GLU A 535 -19.84 29.11 -12.32
C GLU A 535 -20.28 28.32 -11.06
N LEU A 536 -19.79 27.09 -10.87
CA LEU A 536 -20.21 26.14 -9.83
C LEU A 536 -19.71 26.49 -8.40
N THR A 537 -19.57 27.78 -8.09
CA THR A 537 -19.07 28.36 -6.81
C THR A 537 -19.71 27.83 -5.51
N GLN A 538 -20.79 27.04 -5.58
CA GLN A 538 -21.43 26.41 -4.42
C GLN A 538 -20.90 25.00 -4.12
N LEU A 539 -20.05 24.43 -4.97
CA LEU A 539 -19.45 23.11 -4.75
C LEU A 539 -18.58 23.07 -3.49
N THR A 540 -18.85 22.09 -2.63
CA THR A 540 -17.98 21.66 -1.53
C THR A 540 -17.29 20.33 -1.85
N PHE A 541 -17.81 19.55 -2.79
CA PHE A 541 -17.24 18.27 -3.23
C PHE A 541 -17.22 18.22 -4.75
N PHE A 542 -16.05 17.94 -5.31
CA PHE A 542 -15.88 17.55 -6.70
C PHE A 542 -15.05 16.28 -6.78
N SER A 543 -15.52 15.29 -7.56
CA SER A 543 -14.73 14.11 -7.86
C SER A 543 -14.89 13.69 -9.32
N ALA A 544 -13.76 13.43 -9.98
CA ALA A 544 -13.66 12.95 -11.35
C ALA A 544 -12.60 11.84 -11.46
N ARG A 545 -12.53 10.96 -10.45
CA ARG A 545 -11.56 9.87 -10.42
C ARG A 545 -11.77 8.86 -11.54
N HIS A 546 -10.76 8.10 -11.95
CA HIS A 546 -10.86 7.12 -13.03
C HIS A 546 -11.50 7.74 -14.30
N ASN A 547 -10.84 8.74 -14.88
CA ASN A 547 -11.23 9.40 -16.12
C ASN A 547 -9.99 9.55 -17.04
N ASN A 548 -10.09 10.34 -18.10
CA ASN A 548 -9.00 10.60 -19.06
C ASN A 548 -8.42 12.02 -18.93
N LEU A 549 -8.57 12.70 -17.79
CA LEU A 549 -8.15 14.10 -17.62
C LEU A 549 -6.63 14.22 -17.74
N SER A 550 -6.15 15.09 -18.64
CA SER A 550 -4.73 15.44 -18.77
C SER A 550 -4.31 16.70 -18.01
N SER A 551 -5.28 17.51 -17.56
CA SER A 551 -5.07 18.78 -16.85
C SER A 551 -6.39 19.28 -16.23
N ILE A 552 -6.32 20.29 -15.38
CA ILE A 552 -7.49 21.10 -14.93
C ILE A 552 -7.32 22.57 -15.36
N PRO A 553 -8.42 23.31 -15.63
CA PRO A 553 -8.34 24.71 -16.06
C PRO A 553 -8.02 25.66 -14.91
N GLU A 554 -7.38 26.81 -15.19
CA GLU A 554 -7.12 27.87 -14.19
C GLU A 554 -8.39 28.34 -13.44
N SER A 555 -9.53 28.34 -14.14
CA SER A 555 -10.82 28.79 -13.60
C SER A 555 -11.36 27.90 -12.46
N PHE A 556 -10.80 26.69 -12.28
CA PHE A 556 -11.10 25.80 -11.16
C PHE A 556 -10.79 26.46 -9.80
N GLY A 557 -9.84 27.41 -9.75
CA GLY A 557 -9.52 28.22 -8.56
C GLY A 557 -10.66 29.11 -8.06
N LYS A 558 -11.77 29.24 -8.79
CA LYS A 558 -12.97 29.98 -8.33
C LYS A 558 -13.93 29.13 -7.50
N LEU A 559 -13.67 27.83 -7.35
CA LEU A 559 -14.42 26.92 -6.48
C LEU A 559 -13.97 27.00 -5.01
N THR A 560 -13.87 28.21 -4.45
CA THR A 560 -13.25 28.49 -3.15
C THR A 560 -13.97 27.89 -1.92
N GLY A 561 -15.13 27.28 -2.13
CA GLY A 561 -15.90 26.51 -1.14
C GLY A 561 -15.62 25.00 -1.13
N LEU A 562 -14.76 24.48 -2.01
CA LEU A 562 -14.38 23.05 -2.03
C LEU A 562 -13.70 22.64 -0.72
N THR A 563 -14.25 21.59 -0.09
CA THR A 563 -13.66 20.88 1.05
C THR A 563 -12.99 19.58 0.61
N GLU A 564 -13.47 18.97 -0.48
CA GLU A 564 -12.96 17.71 -1.03
C GLU A 564 -12.77 17.81 -2.56
N LEU A 565 -11.54 17.61 -3.04
CA LEU A 565 -11.21 17.51 -4.46
C LEU A 565 -10.49 16.18 -4.73
N ARG A 566 -11.11 15.30 -5.54
CA ARG A 566 -10.53 14.00 -5.89
C ARG A 566 -10.43 13.79 -7.40
N LEU A 567 -9.19 13.75 -7.90
CA LEU A 567 -8.82 13.68 -9.31
C LEU A 567 -7.93 12.47 -9.64
N SER A 568 -7.80 11.52 -8.70
CA SER A 568 -6.96 10.34 -8.85
C SER A 568 -7.35 9.37 -9.96
N ASN A 569 -6.42 8.53 -10.38
CA ASN A 569 -6.58 7.64 -11.54
C ASN A 569 -6.96 8.45 -12.80
N ASN A 570 -6.09 9.38 -13.19
CA ASN A 570 -6.21 10.17 -14.42
C ASN A 570 -4.83 10.22 -15.11
N LYS A 571 -4.63 11.17 -16.04
CA LYS A 571 -3.40 11.35 -16.84
C LYS A 571 -2.83 12.76 -16.64
N ILE A 572 -3.06 13.35 -15.46
CA ILE A 572 -2.70 14.73 -15.18
C ILE A 572 -1.17 14.80 -15.04
N SER A 573 -0.50 15.47 -15.98
CA SER A 573 0.95 15.67 -15.96
C SER A 573 1.38 16.98 -15.31
N SER A 574 0.47 17.94 -15.17
CA SER A 574 0.72 19.23 -14.53
C SER A 574 -0.56 19.85 -13.98
N LEU A 575 -0.40 20.68 -12.94
CA LEU A 575 -1.48 21.44 -12.31
C LEU A 575 -1.22 22.94 -12.44
N PRO A 576 -2.25 23.77 -12.67
CA PRO A 576 -2.09 25.23 -12.63
C PRO A 576 -1.91 25.72 -11.19
N ASP A 577 -1.22 26.84 -11.01
CA ASP A 577 -0.91 27.42 -9.69
C ASP A 577 -2.10 28.23 -9.12
N ILE A 578 -3.16 27.51 -8.74
CA ILE A 578 -4.48 28.07 -8.36
C ILE A 578 -4.85 27.87 -6.88
N PHE A 579 -4.09 27.10 -6.12
CA PHE A 579 -4.59 26.49 -4.89
C PHE A 579 -4.76 27.49 -3.73
N ALA A 580 -4.13 28.66 -3.81
CA ALA A 580 -4.18 29.69 -2.77
C ALA A 580 -5.55 30.34 -2.54
N ASP A 581 -6.51 30.17 -3.46
CA ASP A 581 -7.90 30.64 -3.30
C ASP A 581 -8.78 29.63 -2.50
N PHE A 582 -8.36 28.37 -2.29
CA PHE A 582 -9.17 27.33 -1.63
C PHE A 582 -9.09 27.33 -0.09
N SER A 583 -9.59 28.40 0.53
CA SER A 583 -9.57 28.62 1.99
C SER A 583 -10.23 27.57 2.91
N VAL A 584 -10.82 26.49 2.40
CA VAL A 584 -11.50 25.44 3.18
C VAL A 584 -11.24 24.00 2.66
N LEU A 585 -10.31 23.80 1.73
CA LEU A 585 -10.01 22.47 1.18
C LEU A 585 -9.29 21.62 2.23
N SER A 586 -9.88 20.47 2.58
CA SER A 586 -9.36 19.55 3.60
C SER A 586 -8.83 18.24 3.04
N VAL A 587 -9.26 17.83 1.85
CA VAL A 587 -8.76 16.65 1.14
C VAL A 587 -8.42 17.00 -0.30
N LEU A 588 -7.16 16.81 -0.68
CA LEU A 588 -6.67 16.87 -2.06
C LEU A 588 -6.09 15.51 -2.45
N ASP A 589 -6.79 14.82 -3.33
CA ASP A 589 -6.45 13.47 -3.82
C ASP A 589 -6.10 13.54 -5.31
N LEU A 590 -4.81 13.35 -5.59
CA LEU A 590 -4.14 13.41 -6.89
C LEU A 590 -3.44 12.07 -7.22
N SER A 591 -3.65 11.03 -6.42
CA SER A 591 -3.02 9.70 -6.56
C SER A 591 -3.18 9.09 -7.95
N PHE A 592 -2.24 8.25 -8.40
CA PHE A 592 -2.28 7.58 -9.72
C PHE A 592 -2.50 8.59 -10.88
N ASN A 593 -1.50 9.43 -11.11
CA ASN A 593 -1.45 10.43 -12.18
C ASN A 593 -0.04 10.46 -12.81
N GLU A 594 0.28 11.50 -13.58
CA GLU A 594 1.56 11.63 -14.28
C GLU A 594 2.36 12.88 -13.85
N LEU A 595 2.10 13.41 -12.65
CA LEU A 595 2.68 14.66 -12.13
C LEU A 595 4.20 14.52 -11.92
N GLU A 596 4.99 15.44 -12.49
CA GLU A 596 6.43 15.54 -12.21
C GLU A 596 6.76 16.58 -11.11
N GLU A 597 5.84 17.49 -10.80
CA GLU A 597 5.98 18.53 -9.76
C GLU A 597 4.62 18.92 -9.16
N LEU A 598 4.65 19.64 -8.03
CA LEU A 598 3.47 20.21 -7.37
C LEU A 598 3.54 21.75 -7.35
N PRO A 599 2.44 22.46 -7.64
CA PRO A 599 2.41 23.93 -7.58
C PRO A 599 2.49 24.44 -6.14
N VAL A 600 3.37 25.40 -5.90
CA VAL A 600 3.66 25.97 -4.56
C VAL A 600 2.43 26.56 -3.86
N SER A 601 1.39 26.95 -4.59
CA SER A 601 0.13 27.39 -4.00
C SER A 601 -0.61 26.32 -3.18
N ILE A 602 -0.27 25.02 -3.31
CA ILE A 602 -0.75 23.97 -2.40
C ILE A 602 -0.32 24.26 -0.95
N GLY A 603 0.83 24.89 -0.75
CA GLY A 603 1.33 25.33 0.56
C GLY A 603 0.49 26.44 1.21
N LYS A 604 -0.54 26.97 0.52
CA LYS A 604 -1.47 27.98 1.05
C LYS A 604 -2.80 27.38 1.51
N LEU A 605 -2.96 26.06 1.45
CA LEU A 605 -4.18 25.34 1.82
C LEU A 605 -4.32 25.18 3.34
N ALA A 606 -4.66 26.28 4.02
CA ALA A 606 -4.73 26.40 5.49
C ALA A 606 -5.80 25.54 6.21
N CYS A 607 -6.42 24.60 5.52
CA CYS A 607 -7.37 23.62 6.07
C CYS A 607 -7.06 22.18 5.60
N LEU A 608 -5.98 21.97 4.84
CA LEU A 608 -5.62 20.68 4.29
C LEU A 608 -5.27 19.72 5.42
N SER A 609 -5.96 18.59 5.48
CA SER A 609 -5.72 17.51 6.42
C SER A 609 -5.06 16.33 5.70
N VAL A 610 -5.53 16.01 4.49
CA VAL A 610 -4.98 14.93 3.66
C VAL A 610 -4.47 15.47 2.32
N LEU A 611 -3.19 15.22 2.03
CA LEU A 611 -2.58 15.40 0.71
C LEU A 611 -2.08 14.04 0.21
N ASP A 612 -2.77 13.51 -0.81
CA ASP A 612 -2.38 12.27 -1.49
C ASP A 612 -1.92 12.56 -2.92
N VAL A 613 -0.65 12.25 -3.18
CA VAL A 613 0.03 12.38 -4.47
C VAL A 613 0.80 11.09 -4.80
N ASN A 614 0.37 9.94 -4.26
CA ASN A 614 1.03 8.66 -4.53
C ASN A 614 0.95 8.26 -6.02
N ASN A 615 1.79 7.32 -6.45
CA ASN A 615 1.78 6.77 -7.82
C ASN A 615 1.81 7.88 -8.88
N ASN A 616 2.84 8.73 -8.78
CA ASN A 616 3.13 9.84 -9.69
C ASN A 616 4.63 9.79 -10.07
N LYS A 617 5.18 10.86 -10.64
CA LYS A 617 6.56 10.95 -11.15
C LYS A 617 7.34 12.09 -10.49
N ILE A 618 6.96 12.45 -9.27
CA ILE A 618 7.47 13.63 -8.57
C ILE A 618 8.92 13.37 -8.13
N LYS A 619 9.85 14.19 -8.62
CA LYS A 619 11.31 14.02 -8.40
C LYS A 619 11.85 14.81 -7.22
N SER A 620 11.18 15.91 -6.88
CA SER A 620 11.47 16.72 -5.69
C SER A 620 10.22 17.49 -5.26
N LEU A 621 10.21 17.94 -4.00
CA LEU A 621 9.21 18.87 -3.47
C LEU A 621 9.90 20.23 -3.28
N GLN A 622 9.30 21.30 -3.79
CA GLN A 622 9.87 22.64 -3.71
C GLN A 622 9.76 23.17 -2.26
N PRO A 623 10.84 23.70 -1.64
CA PRO A 623 10.82 24.26 -0.28
C PRO A 623 9.65 25.23 -0.02
N GLU A 624 9.32 26.06 -1.01
CA GLU A 624 8.23 27.05 -0.98
C GLU A 624 6.85 26.45 -0.70
N LEU A 625 6.67 25.14 -0.91
CA LEU A 625 5.47 24.38 -0.56
C LEU A 625 5.21 24.34 0.97
N PHE A 626 6.26 24.45 1.79
CA PHE A 626 6.20 24.31 3.24
C PHE A 626 6.46 25.62 4.01
N LEU A 627 6.79 26.72 3.31
CA LEU A 627 7.11 28.03 3.90
C LEU A 627 5.89 28.84 4.43
N ASP A 628 4.69 28.27 4.52
CA ASP A 628 3.54 28.96 5.12
C ASP A 628 3.19 28.42 6.50
N GLU A 629 3.26 29.28 7.52
CA GLU A 629 2.90 28.96 8.92
C GLU A 629 1.45 28.44 9.08
N ASN A 630 0.60 28.58 8.06
CA ASN A 630 -0.78 28.07 8.07
C ASN A 630 -0.92 26.68 7.40
N PHE A 631 0.13 26.11 6.82
CA PHE A 631 0.08 24.79 6.19
C PHE A 631 0.11 23.70 7.27
N CYS A 632 -1.02 23.01 7.47
CA CYS A 632 -1.23 22.12 8.63
C CYS A 632 -1.69 20.71 8.24
N VAL A 633 -1.02 20.12 7.24
CA VAL A 633 -1.33 18.77 6.73
C VAL A 633 -1.05 17.69 7.79
N GLN A 634 -1.93 16.69 7.86
CA GLN A 634 -1.91 15.63 8.87
C GLN A 634 -1.51 14.28 8.26
N GLU A 635 -2.00 13.99 7.06
CA GLU A 635 -1.68 12.79 6.28
C GLU A 635 -0.97 13.25 4.99
N LEU A 636 0.33 12.97 4.88
CA LEU A 636 1.18 13.34 3.74
C LEU A 636 1.65 12.07 3.02
N ILE A 637 0.97 11.76 1.91
CA ILE A 637 1.06 10.47 1.22
C ILE A 637 1.78 10.67 -0.13
N LEU A 638 3.04 10.23 -0.17
CA LEU A 638 4.04 10.50 -1.21
C LEU A 638 4.57 9.23 -1.91
N HIS A 639 4.11 8.04 -1.53
CA HIS A 639 4.71 6.77 -1.99
C HIS A 639 4.55 6.49 -3.49
N HIS A 640 5.46 5.68 -4.06
CA HIS A 640 5.59 5.47 -5.51
C HIS A 640 5.76 6.79 -6.29
N ASN A 641 6.91 7.43 -6.05
CA ASN A 641 7.37 8.62 -6.76
C ASN A 641 8.89 8.50 -7.00
N GLU A 642 9.52 9.55 -7.53
CA GLU A 642 10.95 9.58 -7.88
C GLU A 642 11.79 10.43 -6.88
N LEU A 643 11.28 10.68 -5.66
CA LEU A 643 11.89 11.60 -4.69
C LEU A 643 13.26 11.09 -4.20
N THR A 644 14.31 11.90 -4.36
CA THR A 644 15.66 11.60 -3.84
C THR A 644 15.91 12.15 -2.44
N GLU A 645 15.13 13.13 -2.01
CA GLU A 645 15.20 13.81 -0.71
C GLU A 645 13.85 14.46 -0.38
N LEU A 646 13.70 14.91 0.87
CA LEU A 646 12.57 15.71 1.33
C LEU A 646 13.11 17.05 1.87
N PRO A 647 12.55 18.21 1.47
CA PRO A 647 13.10 19.53 1.80
C PRO A 647 13.08 19.79 3.30
N ILE A 648 14.05 20.58 3.80
CA ILE A 648 14.25 20.74 5.25
C ILE A 648 13.07 21.45 5.93
N GLU A 649 12.40 22.31 5.19
CA GLU A 649 11.19 23.05 5.58
C GLU A 649 10.00 22.13 5.89
N MET A 650 9.96 20.92 5.32
CA MET A 650 8.88 19.94 5.57
C MET A 650 8.89 19.42 7.01
N TRP A 651 10.05 19.35 7.66
CA TRP A 651 10.18 18.78 9.00
C TRP A 651 9.65 19.72 10.11
N GLU A 652 9.46 21.01 9.82
CA GLU A 652 8.87 21.99 10.74
C GLU A 652 7.32 21.89 10.82
N ILE A 653 6.68 21.05 9.98
CA ILE A 653 5.22 20.89 9.95
C ILE A 653 4.77 19.96 11.09
N ASP A 654 4.76 20.48 12.32
CA ASP A 654 4.48 19.74 13.57
C ASP A 654 3.08 19.09 13.69
N THR A 655 2.25 19.28 12.66
CA THR A 655 0.88 18.77 12.53
C THR A 655 0.78 17.44 11.77
N ILE A 656 1.85 16.99 11.09
CA ILE A 656 1.86 15.69 10.42
C ILE A 656 1.72 14.56 11.46
N LEU A 657 0.72 13.71 11.24
CA LEU A 657 0.43 12.49 12.00
C LEU A 657 0.91 11.25 11.24
N GLU A 658 0.85 11.27 9.90
CA GLU A 658 1.26 10.17 9.04
C GLU A 658 2.07 10.69 7.84
N LEU A 659 3.31 10.20 7.73
CA LEU A 659 4.18 10.42 6.59
C LEU A 659 4.48 9.07 5.93
N ASN A 660 3.97 8.87 4.71
CA ASN A 660 4.30 7.70 3.89
C ASN A 660 4.99 8.13 2.59
N ALA A 661 6.32 7.98 2.54
CA ALA A 661 7.15 8.24 1.36
C ALA A 661 7.87 6.96 0.89
N SER A 662 7.21 5.81 0.99
CA SER A 662 7.70 4.51 0.53
C SER A 662 7.91 4.45 -1.00
N ALA A 663 8.64 3.46 -1.50
CA ALA A 663 8.94 3.24 -2.92
C ALA A 663 9.43 4.54 -3.62
N ASN A 664 10.48 5.13 -3.06
CA ASN A 664 11.14 6.35 -3.54
C ASN A 664 12.68 6.13 -3.53
N GLN A 665 13.47 7.19 -3.72
CA GLN A 665 14.94 7.13 -3.78
C GLN A 665 15.63 7.85 -2.60
N ILE A 666 14.92 8.08 -1.48
CA ILE A 666 15.40 8.89 -0.36
C ILE A 666 16.63 8.24 0.29
N SER A 667 17.76 8.95 0.33
CA SER A 667 19.05 8.38 0.80
C SER A 667 19.39 8.64 2.27
N SER A 668 18.76 9.62 2.92
CA SER A 668 19.07 10.02 4.30
C SER A 668 17.89 10.73 4.97
N LEU A 669 17.84 10.69 6.31
CA LEU A 669 16.93 11.47 7.15
C LEU A 669 17.74 12.45 8.01
N PRO A 670 17.36 13.74 8.09
CA PRO A 670 18.07 14.76 8.88
C PRO A 670 17.66 14.69 10.36
N ALA A 671 18.41 15.36 11.25
CA ALA A 671 18.12 15.42 12.70
C ALA A 671 16.78 16.14 12.99
N GLU A 672 16.46 17.10 12.12
CA GLU A 672 15.25 17.89 12.07
C GLU A 672 13.98 17.04 11.95
N ILE A 673 14.06 15.75 11.56
CA ILE A 673 12.93 14.82 11.59
C ILE A 673 12.20 14.78 12.95
N SER A 674 12.94 15.01 14.04
CA SER A 674 12.39 15.12 15.39
C SER A 674 11.41 16.28 15.61
N HIS A 675 11.35 17.26 14.71
CA HIS A 675 10.45 18.41 14.80
C HIS A 675 8.99 18.07 14.41
N LEU A 676 8.76 16.90 13.79
CA LEU A 676 7.42 16.33 13.56
C LEU A 676 6.83 15.75 14.87
N TYR A 677 6.71 16.57 15.92
CA TYR A 677 6.38 16.12 17.29
C TYR A 677 5.03 15.41 17.46
N SER A 678 4.13 15.49 16.47
CA SER A 678 2.82 14.82 16.48
C SER A 678 2.77 13.52 15.67
N LEU A 679 3.89 13.11 15.06
CA LEU A 679 3.96 11.96 14.16
C LEU A 679 3.60 10.65 14.86
N VAL A 680 2.63 9.94 14.29
CA VAL A 680 2.09 8.64 14.74
C VAL A 680 2.59 7.50 13.85
N LYS A 681 2.74 7.73 12.54
CA LYS A 681 3.32 6.76 11.61
C LYS A 681 4.42 7.36 10.73
N LEU A 682 5.54 6.66 10.61
CA LEU A 682 6.62 6.97 9.68
C LEU A 682 6.89 5.74 8.79
N ILE A 683 6.54 5.87 7.50
CA ILE A 683 6.58 4.76 6.54
C ILE A 683 7.49 5.16 5.36
N LEU A 684 8.63 4.49 5.23
CA LEU A 684 9.72 4.81 4.30
C LEU A 684 10.27 3.56 3.61
N VAL A 685 9.40 2.60 3.31
CA VAL A 685 9.76 1.30 2.74
C VAL A 685 10.39 1.44 1.35
N ASP A 686 11.38 0.62 1.02
CA ASP A 686 12.07 0.66 -0.30
C ASP A 686 12.56 2.05 -0.70
N ASN A 687 13.25 2.70 0.23
CA ASN A 687 14.08 3.86 -0.04
C ASN A 687 15.55 3.43 -0.08
N LYS A 688 16.48 4.37 0.04
CA LYS A 688 17.93 4.14 -0.11
C LYS A 688 18.68 4.57 1.15
N LEU A 689 17.98 4.59 2.30
CA LEU A 689 18.48 4.99 3.62
C LEU A 689 19.61 4.06 4.11
N THR A 690 20.77 4.60 4.42
CA THR A 690 21.90 3.83 4.99
C THR A 690 22.00 3.89 6.51
N SER A 691 21.32 4.85 7.13
CA SER A 691 21.36 5.14 8.57
C SER A 691 20.08 5.86 9.03
N VAL A 692 19.88 5.91 10.35
CA VAL A 692 18.77 6.63 11.02
C VAL A 692 19.39 7.59 12.05
N PRO A 693 18.96 8.86 12.14
CA PRO A 693 19.53 9.82 13.10
C PRO A 693 19.13 9.47 14.54
N GLU A 694 20.01 9.79 15.51
CA GLU A 694 19.75 9.65 16.95
C GLU A 694 18.46 10.37 17.39
N GLU A 695 18.16 11.50 16.77
CA GLU A 695 16.93 12.27 16.97
C GLU A 695 15.62 11.48 16.74
N ILE A 696 15.64 10.34 16.04
CA ILE A 696 14.45 9.48 15.86
C ILE A 696 13.85 9.04 17.21
N GLY A 697 14.69 8.80 18.22
CA GLY A 697 14.30 8.33 19.55
C GLY A 697 13.61 9.38 20.43
N SER A 698 13.27 10.55 19.88
CA SER A 698 12.62 11.65 20.60
C SER A 698 11.11 11.76 20.38
N PHE A 699 10.53 10.97 19.47
CA PHE A 699 9.08 11.02 19.20
C PHE A 699 8.25 10.53 20.39
N GLU A 700 7.31 11.37 20.86
CA GLU A 700 6.39 11.03 21.96
C GLU A 700 5.18 10.18 21.50
N TYR A 701 4.79 10.21 20.22
CA TYR A 701 3.51 9.63 19.73
C TYR A 701 3.67 8.61 18.60
N LEU A 702 4.90 8.25 18.21
CA LEU A 702 5.13 7.33 17.09
C LEU A 702 4.71 5.89 17.48
N GLU A 703 3.61 5.41 16.90
CA GLU A 703 3.05 4.08 17.09
C GLU A 703 3.56 3.08 16.04
N GLU A 704 3.84 3.54 14.81
CA GLU A 704 4.30 2.70 13.69
C GLU A 704 5.57 3.27 13.03
N LEU A 705 6.67 2.51 13.08
CA LEU A 705 7.95 2.84 12.42
C LEU A 705 8.28 1.76 11.40
N ASN A 706 8.26 2.12 10.11
CA ASN A 706 8.55 1.20 9.01
C ASN A 706 9.65 1.72 8.08
N LEU A 707 10.86 1.18 8.24
CA LEU A 707 12.04 1.47 7.41
C LEU A 707 12.48 0.24 6.60
N SER A 708 11.57 -0.71 6.35
CA SER A 708 11.89 -1.98 5.68
C SER A 708 12.39 -1.78 4.23
N PHE A 709 13.12 -2.76 3.70
CA PHE A 709 13.71 -2.74 2.35
C PHE A 709 14.66 -1.56 2.07
N ASN A 710 15.35 -1.07 3.10
CA ASN A 710 16.40 -0.06 2.97
C ASN A 710 17.81 -0.69 3.13
N PRO A 711 18.89 -0.01 2.72
CA PRO A 711 20.26 -0.47 2.95
C PRO A 711 20.83 -0.13 4.36
N ILE A 712 20.01 -0.03 5.42
CA ILE A 712 20.46 0.43 6.76
C ILE A 712 21.38 -0.61 7.41
N GLU A 713 22.57 -0.19 7.86
CA GLU A 713 23.57 -1.08 8.47
C GLU A 713 23.52 -1.14 10.01
N SER A 714 22.97 -0.11 10.65
CA SER A 714 22.88 0.03 12.11
C SER A 714 21.76 1.00 12.51
N LEU A 715 21.13 0.73 13.64
CA LEU A 715 20.15 1.61 14.28
C LEU A 715 20.79 2.32 15.49
N PRO A 716 20.38 3.57 15.82
CA PRO A 716 20.80 4.25 17.04
C PRO A 716 20.14 3.61 18.28
N ASP A 717 20.86 3.60 19.41
CA ASP A 717 20.34 3.10 20.69
C ASP A 717 19.09 3.89 21.13
N SER A 718 18.96 5.15 20.69
CA SER A 718 17.84 6.03 21.03
C SER A 718 16.46 5.49 20.62
N ILE A 719 16.37 4.60 19.62
CA ILE A 719 15.13 3.93 19.20
C ILE A 719 14.47 3.20 20.38
N GLY A 720 15.25 2.71 21.36
CA GLY A 720 14.69 2.03 22.54
C GLY A 720 13.82 2.91 23.44
N ASN A 721 13.86 4.25 23.28
CA ASN A 721 13.05 5.21 24.05
C ASN A 721 11.62 5.43 23.51
N LEU A 722 11.25 4.83 22.37
CA LEU A 722 9.97 5.07 21.69
C LEU A 722 8.79 4.42 22.45
N PHE A 723 8.36 5.05 23.55
CA PHE A 723 7.41 4.48 24.49
C PHE A 723 5.99 4.25 23.96
N SER A 724 5.60 4.93 22.87
CA SER A 724 4.32 4.74 22.18
C SER A 724 4.37 3.68 21.08
N LEU A 725 5.56 3.17 20.74
CA LEU A 725 5.75 2.28 19.60
C LEU A 725 5.02 0.94 19.79
N SER A 726 4.14 0.62 18.86
CA SER A 726 3.44 -0.67 18.82
C SER A 726 3.87 -1.54 17.63
N LYS A 727 4.35 -0.95 16.54
CA LYS A 727 4.83 -1.66 15.35
C LYS A 727 6.24 -1.25 14.98
N PHE A 728 7.16 -2.21 14.98
CA PHE A 728 8.56 -2.02 14.60
C PHE A 728 8.88 -2.87 13.38
N TYR A 729 9.01 -2.23 12.22
CA TYR A 729 9.23 -2.89 10.94
C TYR A 729 10.57 -2.43 10.31
N MET A 730 11.54 -3.34 10.28
CA MET A 730 12.92 -3.14 9.79
C MET A 730 13.36 -4.24 8.81
N ALA A 731 12.42 -4.91 8.16
CA ALA A 731 12.68 -6.09 7.34
C ALA A 731 13.62 -5.77 6.15
N TYR A 732 14.38 -6.76 5.69
CA TYR A 732 15.29 -6.71 4.52
C TYR A 732 16.24 -5.49 4.52
N ASN A 733 16.75 -5.16 5.71
CA ASN A 733 17.86 -4.23 5.91
C ASN A 733 19.19 -4.99 6.02
N LYS A 734 20.29 -4.26 6.28
CA LYS A 734 21.65 -4.80 6.47
C LYS A 734 22.08 -4.76 7.94
N LEU A 735 21.13 -4.83 8.88
CA LEU A 735 21.44 -4.70 10.29
C LEU A 735 22.37 -5.82 10.75
N LYS A 736 23.38 -5.45 11.54
CA LYS A 736 24.32 -6.40 12.19
C LYS A 736 23.87 -6.78 13.61
N SER A 737 23.10 -5.89 14.23
CA SER A 737 22.47 -6.03 15.54
C SER A 737 21.25 -5.12 15.61
N ILE A 738 20.35 -5.38 16.55
CA ILE A 738 19.18 -4.55 16.86
C ILE A 738 19.36 -4.06 18.31
N PRO A 739 19.21 -2.75 18.61
CA PRO A 739 19.37 -2.22 19.96
C PRO A 739 18.27 -2.72 20.91
N GLU A 740 18.51 -2.62 22.22
CA GLU A 740 17.53 -2.99 23.25
C GLU A 740 16.35 -2.01 23.24
N LEU A 741 15.14 -2.52 23.08
CA LEU A 741 13.90 -1.74 22.99
C LEU A 741 13.27 -1.59 24.38
N THR A 742 13.94 -0.93 25.33
CA THR A 742 13.59 -1.03 26.76
C THR A 742 12.30 -0.32 27.15
N GLU A 743 12.03 0.87 26.59
CA GLU A 743 10.83 1.66 26.90
C GLU A 743 9.66 1.35 25.96
N CYS A 744 9.90 0.61 24.88
CA CYS A 744 8.93 0.21 23.83
C CYS A 744 7.93 -0.86 24.34
N THR A 745 7.35 -0.62 25.51
CA THR A 745 6.49 -1.55 26.26
C THR A 745 5.08 -1.72 25.67
N GLY A 746 4.74 -0.96 24.63
CA GLY A 746 3.51 -1.09 23.84
C GLY A 746 3.66 -1.93 22.56
N LEU A 747 4.86 -2.50 22.30
CA LEU A 747 5.18 -3.25 21.09
C LEU A 747 4.28 -4.48 20.94
N THR A 748 3.54 -4.57 19.83
CA THR A 748 2.66 -5.69 19.45
C THR A 748 3.21 -6.45 18.25
N GLU A 749 3.72 -5.76 17.23
CA GLU A 749 4.31 -6.37 16.04
C GLU A 749 5.80 -6.01 15.89
N PHE A 750 6.64 -7.03 15.68
CA PHE A 750 8.08 -6.90 15.49
C PHE A 750 8.52 -7.67 14.24
N PHE A 751 8.91 -6.93 13.19
CA PHE A 751 9.21 -7.49 11.86
C PHE A 751 10.63 -7.11 11.43
N VAL A 752 11.53 -8.09 11.44
CA VAL A 752 12.99 -7.89 11.21
C VAL A 752 13.59 -8.93 10.26
N SER A 753 12.76 -9.74 9.60
CA SER A 753 13.17 -10.74 8.59
C SER A 753 14.18 -10.20 7.57
N GLY A 754 15.05 -11.05 7.03
CA GLY A 754 16.02 -10.71 5.98
C GLY A 754 17.26 -9.95 6.44
N ASN A 755 17.37 -9.59 7.73
CA ASN A 755 18.57 -8.97 8.31
C ASN A 755 19.67 -10.01 8.55
N ARG A 756 20.26 -10.49 7.45
CA ARG A 756 21.18 -11.64 7.34
C ARG A 756 22.49 -11.56 8.15
N GLU A 757 22.75 -10.51 8.92
CA GLU A 757 23.90 -10.43 9.85
C GLU A 757 23.51 -10.53 11.34
N VAL A 758 22.25 -10.32 11.71
CA VAL A 758 21.77 -10.41 13.10
C VAL A 758 21.75 -11.86 13.61
N THR A 759 22.37 -12.09 14.77
CA THR A 759 22.46 -13.41 15.44
C THR A 759 21.56 -13.56 16.67
N GLU A 760 21.10 -12.46 17.29
CA GLU A 760 20.19 -12.47 18.44
C GLU A 760 19.15 -11.33 18.31
N LEU A 761 17.95 -11.53 18.87
CA LEU A 761 16.92 -10.49 19.02
C LEU A 761 17.05 -9.82 20.41
N PRO A 762 16.70 -8.53 20.56
CA PRO A 762 16.90 -7.80 21.81
C PRO A 762 16.17 -8.43 22.99
N LYS A 763 16.80 -8.42 24.17
CA LYS A 763 16.34 -9.12 25.38
C LYS A 763 15.09 -8.47 25.98
N SER A 764 14.82 -7.19 25.67
CA SER A 764 13.56 -6.52 25.99
C SER A 764 12.34 -7.13 25.29
N LEU A 765 12.48 -7.63 24.06
CA LEU A 765 11.40 -8.24 23.27
C LEU A 765 10.77 -9.42 24.02
N TRP A 766 11.62 -10.30 24.57
CA TRP A 766 11.24 -11.49 25.35
C TRP A 766 10.86 -11.17 26.80
N ASN A 767 10.64 -9.89 27.14
CA ASN A 767 10.35 -9.42 28.50
C ASN A 767 9.20 -8.39 28.55
N THR A 768 8.48 -8.18 27.44
CA THR A 768 7.20 -7.47 27.42
C THR A 768 6.05 -8.46 27.14
N SER A 769 4.89 -8.24 27.76
CA SER A 769 3.72 -9.12 27.59
C SER A 769 2.86 -8.76 26.37
N THR A 770 3.17 -7.66 25.66
CA THR A 770 2.32 -7.10 24.59
C THR A 770 2.61 -7.65 23.20
N VAL A 771 3.77 -8.28 22.99
CA VAL A 771 4.22 -8.73 21.66
C VAL A 771 3.38 -9.92 21.23
N SER A 772 2.58 -9.72 20.19
CA SER A 772 1.68 -10.72 19.61
C SER A 772 2.21 -11.31 18.30
N ARG A 773 3.09 -10.61 17.57
CA ARG A 773 3.60 -11.08 16.26
C ARG A 773 5.09 -10.82 16.11
N ILE A 774 5.87 -11.88 15.92
CA ILE A 774 7.32 -11.85 15.68
C ILE A 774 7.61 -12.46 14.32
N TYR A 775 8.18 -11.66 13.41
CA TYR A 775 8.67 -12.09 12.10
C TYR A 775 10.18 -11.84 12.00
N ALA A 776 10.96 -12.90 12.04
CA ALA A 776 12.43 -12.88 12.05
C ALA A 776 13.01 -13.99 11.14
N CYS A 777 12.42 -14.11 9.95
CA CYS A 777 12.83 -15.07 8.92
C CYS A 777 14.20 -14.68 8.31
N ASP A 778 15.00 -15.65 7.83
CA ASP A 778 16.21 -15.41 7.04
C ASP A 778 17.27 -14.53 7.75
N MET A 779 17.63 -14.94 8.97
CA MET A 779 18.62 -14.30 9.83
C MET A 779 19.68 -15.35 10.26
N LYS A 780 20.41 -15.11 11.37
CA LYS A 780 21.40 -16.06 11.93
C LYS A 780 21.05 -16.48 13.37
N LEU A 781 19.77 -16.51 13.73
CA LEU A 781 19.31 -16.88 15.07
C LEU A 781 19.66 -18.36 15.35
N THR A 782 20.25 -18.64 16.51
CA THR A 782 20.66 -20.01 16.93
C THR A 782 19.75 -20.62 17.98
N GLU A 783 18.95 -19.81 18.68
CA GLU A 783 18.04 -20.24 19.74
C GLU A 783 16.81 -19.32 19.79
N ILE A 784 15.73 -19.82 20.38
CA ILE A 784 14.56 -19.03 20.79
C ILE A 784 14.60 -18.98 22.32
N PRO A 785 14.67 -17.80 22.95
CA PRO A 785 14.61 -17.67 24.41
C PRO A 785 13.27 -18.13 25.00
N SER A 786 13.22 -18.26 26.33
CA SER A 786 11.99 -18.60 27.08
C SER A 786 10.85 -17.63 26.75
N LEU A 787 9.68 -18.21 26.47
CA LEU A 787 8.46 -17.53 26.07
C LEU A 787 7.49 -17.25 27.24
N GLU A 788 7.83 -17.66 28.48
CA GLU A 788 7.07 -17.42 29.74
C GLU A 788 6.48 -15.98 29.90
N LYS A 789 7.09 -14.98 29.25
CA LYS A 789 6.76 -13.55 29.39
C LYS A 789 6.07 -12.92 28.19
N VAL A 790 5.91 -13.65 27.08
CA VAL A 790 5.19 -13.22 25.87
C VAL A 790 3.90 -14.06 25.69
N PRO A 791 2.98 -14.11 26.69
CA PRO A 791 1.81 -14.99 26.65
C PRO A 791 0.80 -14.66 25.55
N ASP A 792 0.84 -13.42 25.03
CA ASP A 792 -0.09 -12.90 24.03
C ASP A 792 0.40 -13.16 22.58
N LEU A 793 1.45 -13.98 22.40
CA LEU A 793 2.08 -14.30 21.12
C LEU A 793 1.16 -15.16 20.21
N GLU A 794 0.56 -14.52 19.20
CA GLU A 794 -0.25 -15.16 18.15
C GLU A 794 0.61 -15.78 17.02
N VAL A 795 1.73 -15.14 16.66
CA VAL A 795 2.56 -15.53 15.50
C VAL A 795 4.05 -15.51 15.84
N LEU A 796 4.72 -16.64 15.61
CA LEU A 796 6.17 -16.77 15.65
C LEU A 796 6.68 -17.32 14.32
N ASP A 797 7.26 -16.47 13.47
CA ASP A 797 7.87 -16.82 12.19
C ASP A 797 9.39 -16.60 12.25
N VAL A 798 10.14 -17.69 12.41
CA VAL A 798 11.61 -17.73 12.55
C VAL A 798 12.26 -18.68 11.53
N GLY A 799 11.63 -18.84 10.36
CA GLY A 799 12.16 -19.67 9.27
C GLY A 799 13.55 -19.24 8.76
N PHE A 800 14.26 -20.16 8.10
CA PHE A 800 15.59 -19.94 7.49
C PHE A 800 16.68 -19.45 8.46
N ASN A 801 16.65 -19.91 9.72
CA ASN A 801 17.63 -19.58 10.75
C ASN A 801 18.59 -20.76 11.00
N GLN A 802 19.13 -20.90 12.21
CA GLN A 802 20.06 -21.96 12.64
C GLN A 802 19.61 -22.66 13.94
N ILE A 803 18.32 -22.56 14.28
CA ILE A 803 17.72 -22.98 15.56
C ILE A 803 17.71 -24.50 15.67
N GLU A 804 18.23 -25.03 16.78
CA GLU A 804 18.37 -26.48 17.05
C GLU A 804 17.23 -27.05 17.92
N SER A 805 16.52 -26.20 18.67
CA SER A 805 15.42 -26.60 19.56
C SER A 805 14.42 -25.46 19.77
N ILE A 806 13.15 -25.80 19.92
CA ILE A 806 12.06 -24.90 20.35
C ILE A 806 11.91 -25.05 21.88
N PRO A 807 11.73 -23.98 22.66
CA PRO A 807 11.58 -24.06 24.11
C PRO A 807 10.23 -24.68 24.52
N GLU A 808 10.21 -25.42 25.63
CA GLU A 808 9.02 -26.15 26.12
C GLU A 808 7.85 -25.23 26.49
N ASP A 809 8.13 -23.99 26.92
CA ASP A 809 7.12 -23.01 27.33
C ASP A 809 6.31 -22.42 26.16
N ILE A 810 6.66 -22.75 24.91
CA ILE A 810 5.80 -22.49 23.75
C ILE A 810 4.43 -23.20 23.89
N GLY A 811 4.38 -24.34 24.59
CA GLY A 811 3.15 -25.10 24.81
C GLY A 811 2.12 -24.38 25.70
N ASP A 812 2.56 -23.42 26.52
CA ASP A 812 1.68 -22.61 27.38
C ASP A 812 1.01 -21.45 26.60
N LEU A 813 1.43 -21.17 25.36
CA LEU A 813 0.89 -20.10 24.52
C LEU A 813 -0.48 -20.47 23.92
N GLN A 814 -1.54 -20.17 24.65
CA GLN A 814 -2.92 -20.51 24.26
C GLN A 814 -3.42 -19.74 23.01
N LEU A 815 -2.88 -18.54 22.75
CA LEU A 815 -3.24 -17.69 21.61
C LEU A 815 -2.39 -17.94 20.35
N LEU A 816 -1.41 -18.84 20.40
CA LEU A 816 -0.49 -19.10 19.28
C LEU A 816 -1.25 -19.72 18.09
N ARG A 817 -1.44 -18.94 17.03
CA ARG A 817 -2.12 -19.33 15.78
C ARG A 817 -1.16 -19.86 14.73
N ARG A 818 0.05 -19.31 14.64
CA ARG A 818 1.07 -19.70 13.65
C ARG A 818 2.44 -19.89 14.26
N LEU A 819 3.02 -21.07 14.02
CA LEU A 819 4.42 -21.38 14.33
C LEU A 819 5.15 -21.78 13.05
N ASN A 820 6.05 -20.91 12.56
CA ASN A 820 6.93 -21.23 11.43
C ASN A 820 8.39 -21.31 11.90
N VAL A 821 8.97 -22.49 11.75
CA VAL A 821 10.40 -22.77 12.00
C VAL A 821 11.05 -23.44 10.78
N THR A 822 10.49 -23.30 9.58
CA THR A 822 11.02 -23.93 8.35
C THR A 822 12.52 -23.68 8.13
N HIS A 823 13.22 -24.60 7.48
CA HIS A 823 14.64 -24.47 7.13
C HIS A 823 15.56 -24.14 8.34
N ASN A 824 15.33 -24.81 9.47
CA ASN A 824 16.18 -24.76 10.67
C ASN A 824 16.87 -26.13 10.91
N LYS A 825 17.20 -26.45 12.17
CA LYS A 825 17.83 -27.73 12.59
C LYS A 825 17.02 -28.45 13.66
N VAL A 826 15.75 -28.10 13.85
CA VAL A 826 14.87 -28.67 14.88
C VAL A 826 14.72 -30.18 14.62
N SER A 827 14.88 -31.00 15.66
CA SER A 827 14.83 -32.47 15.56
C SER A 827 13.69 -33.10 16.37
N SER A 828 13.01 -32.31 17.21
CA SER A 828 11.87 -32.71 18.04
C SER A 828 10.96 -31.50 18.31
N LEU A 829 9.67 -31.75 18.50
CA LEU A 829 8.68 -30.74 18.86
C LEU A 829 8.37 -30.83 20.38
N PRO A 830 8.24 -29.70 21.10
CA PRO A 830 7.61 -29.68 22.43
C PRO A 830 6.08 -29.87 22.32
N SER A 831 5.41 -30.18 23.42
CA SER A 831 3.97 -30.54 23.36
C SER A 831 3.07 -29.30 23.18
N LEU A 832 2.34 -29.24 22.06
CA LEU A 832 1.45 -28.12 21.69
C LEU A 832 -0.05 -28.37 21.97
N HIS A 833 -0.37 -29.37 22.80
CA HIS A 833 -1.76 -29.77 23.11
C HIS A 833 -2.60 -28.66 23.77
N THR A 834 -1.95 -27.65 24.37
CA THR A 834 -2.57 -26.48 25.01
C THR A 834 -2.61 -25.22 24.14
N CYS A 835 -1.97 -25.22 22.97
CA CYS A 835 -2.05 -24.14 21.98
C CYS A 835 -3.36 -24.25 21.19
N TYR A 836 -4.50 -24.02 21.84
CA TYR A 836 -5.83 -24.33 21.27
C TYR A 836 -6.13 -23.59 19.97
N ASP A 837 -5.72 -22.33 19.86
CA ASP A 837 -5.94 -21.46 18.69
C ASP A 837 -4.99 -21.74 17.50
N LEU A 838 -4.10 -22.74 17.60
CA LEU A 838 -3.15 -23.09 16.54
C LEU A 838 -3.87 -23.47 15.23
N GLN A 839 -3.54 -22.75 14.16
CA GLN A 839 -4.14 -22.90 12.82
C GLN A 839 -3.12 -23.39 11.78
N ASN A 840 -1.84 -23.04 11.94
CA ASN A 840 -0.77 -23.39 11.00
C ASN A 840 0.54 -23.67 11.75
N ILE A 841 1.20 -24.77 11.38
CA ILE A 841 2.55 -25.09 11.83
C ILE A 841 3.42 -25.51 10.64
N ASP A 842 4.52 -24.78 10.42
CA ASP A 842 5.54 -25.13 9.44
C ASP A 842 6.84 -25.54 10.14
N ILE A 843 7.13 -26.84 10.03
CA ILE A 843 8.33 -27.51 10.52
C ILE A 843 9.07 -28.21 9.35
N SER A 844 8.84 -27.77 8.11
CA SER A 844 9.51 -28.29 6.91
C SER A 844 11.02 -28.02 6.91
N TYR A 845 11.77 -28.80 6.13
CA TYR A 845 13.22 -28.68 5.93
C TYR A 845 14.06 -28.60 7.22
N ASN A 846 13.70 -29.42 8.21
CA ASN A 846 14.35 -29.54 9.51
C ASN A 846 15.03 -30.93 9.66
N GLN A 847 15.28 -31.40 10.89
CA GLN A 847 16.05 -32.63 11.19
C GLN A 847 15.22 -33.72 11.89
N PHE A 848 13.91 -33.76 11.67
CA PHE A 848 13.04 -34.78 12.27
C PHE A 848 13.32 -36.18 11.68
N GLU A 849 13.87 -37.09 12.50
CA GLU A 849 14.13 -38.50 12.13
C GLU A 849 12.86 -39.37 12.15
N SER A 850 11.80 -38.93 12.82
CA SER A 850 10.45 -39.52 12.79
C SER A 850 9.38 -38.42 12.70
N VAL A 851 8.19 -38.80 12.25
CA VAL A 851 7.00 -37.95 12.36
C VAL A 851 6.69 -37.72 13.87
N PRO A 852 6.37 -36.50 14.32
CA PRO A 852 5.93 -36.23 15.70
C PRO A 852 4.68 -37.02 16.10
N GLU A 853 4.54 -37.38 17.38
CA GLU A 853 3.36 -38.15 17.86
C GLU A 853 2.08 -37.27 17.84
N GLU A 854 2.23 -35.95 17.94
CA GLU A 854 1.15 -34.96 17.92
C GLU A 854 0.47 -34.76 16.54
N PHE A 855 1.00 -35.35 15.45
CA PHE A 855 0.47 -35.14 14.09
C PHE A 855 -1.00 -35.55 13.93
N GLU A 856 -1.41 -36.65 14.55
CA GLU A 856 -2.81 -37.09 14.49
C GLU A 856 -3.73 -36.10 15.23
N GLU A 857 -3.28 -35.51 16.35
CA GLU A 857 -4.04 -34.48 17.07
C GLU A 857 -4.17 -33.18 16.24
N PHE A 858 -3.10 -32.75 15.59
CA PHE A 858 -3.12 -31.57 14.73
C PHE A 858 -4.10 -31.73 13.56
N LEU A 859 -4.10 -32.89 12.90
CA LEU A 859 -5.05 -33.18 11.82
C LEU A 859 -6.50 -33.32 12.31
N GLU A 860 -6.74 -34.00 13.45
CA GLU A 860 -8.07 -34.05 14.08
C GLU A 860 -8.60 -32.65 14.47
N ARG A 861 -7.70 -31.72 14.80
CA ARG A 861 -7.99 -30.31 15.11
C ARG A 861 -8.06 -29.39 13.87
N SER A 862 -7.88 -29.92 12.66
CA SER A 862 -7.81 -29.15 11.41
C SER A 862 -6.69 -28.09 11.34
N VAL A 863 -5.60 -28.31 12.07
CA VAL A 863 -4.38 -27.50 11.96
C VAL A 863 -3.69 -27.81 10.62
N GLU A 864 -3.26 -26.79 9.89
CA GLU A 864 -2.45 -26.94 8.69
C GLU A 864 -1.00 -27.28 9.07
N VAL A 865 -0.47 -28.41 8.57
CA VAL A 865 0.86 -28.91 8.93
C VAL A 865 1.74 -29.06 7.69
N LEU A 866 2.88 -28.35 7.68
CA LEU A 866 3.91 -28.44 6.63
C LEU A 866 5.15 -29.16 7.19
N PHE A 867 5.57 -30.24 6.52
CA PHE A 867 6.61 -31.17 7.02
C PHE A 867 7.60 -31.66 5.95
N ASP A 868 7.48 -31.18 4.71
CA ASP A 868 8.30 -31.65 3.59
C ASP A 868 9.79 -31.37 3.79
N GLY A 869 10.65 -32.15 3.14
CA GLY A 869 12.11 -31.99 3.22
C GLY A 869 12.79 -32.49 4.51
N ASN A 870 12.04 -33.03 5.48
CA ASN A 870 12.60 -33.70 6.66
C ASN A 870 13.11 -35.11 6.32
N PRO A 871 14.06 -35.67 7.10
CA PRO A 871 14.46 -37.08 6.98
C PRO A 871 13.28 -38.05 7.03
N ALA A 872 12.31 -37.77 7.90
CA ALA A 872 11.10 -38.56 8.09
C ALA A 872 10.03 -38.41 6.99
N SER A 873 10.07 -37.42 6.10
CA SER A 873 8.96 -37.17 5.14
C SER A 873 8.66 -38.38 4.23
N ASN A 874 9.67 -39.23 3.96
CA ASN A 874 9.51 -40.49 3.21
C ASN A 874 8.84 -41.63 4.00
N SER A 875 8.36 -41.37 5.23
CA SER A 875 7.74 -42.36 6.13
C SER A 875 6.37 -41.96 6.67
N LEU A 876 5.78 -40.88 6.12
CA LEU A 876 4.37 -40.56 6.33
C LEU A 876 3.47 -41.70 5.82
N ASP A 877 2.38 -41.97 6.52
CA ASP A 877 1.32 -42.87 6.04
C ASP A 877 0.57 -42.20 4.88
N ASP A 878 0.12 -42.98 3.88
CA ASP A 878 -0.61 -42.47 2.72
C ASP A 878 -1.81 -41.58 3.13
N LYS A 879 -2.52 -41.91 4.22
CA LYS A 879 -3.64 -41.09 4.74
C LYS A 879 -3.17 -39.76 5.34
N VAL A 880 -2.12 -39.79 6.15
CA VAL A 880 -1.54 -38.58 6.78
C VAL A 880 -0.98 -37.66 5.70
N ALA A 881 -0.41 -38.23 4.64
CA ALA A 881 0.00 -37.49 3.46
C ALA A 881 -1.19 -36.86 2.73
N GLU A 882 -2.28 -37.59 2.43
CA GLU A 882 -3.46 -37.02 1.73
C GLU A 882 -4.16 -35.87 2.50
N GLU A 883 -3.91 -35.73 3.80
CA GLU A 883 -4.53 -34.71 4.65
C GLU A 883 -3.66 -33.45 4.85
N THR A 884 -2.33 -33.53 4.71
CA THR A 884 -1.44 -32.35 4.67
C THR A 884 -1.48 -31.66 3.30
N ILE A 885 -1.07 -30.38 3.24
CA ILE A 885 -0.93 -29.67 1.96
C ILE A 885 0.36 -30.15 1.28
N HIS A 886 0.20 -31.05 0.32
CA HIS A 886 1.31 -31.57 -0.48
C HIS A 886 2.09 -30.45 -1.18
N ILE A 887 3.36 -30.28 -0.83
CA ILE A 887 4.38 -29.74 -1.74
C ILE A 887 5.08 -30.93 -2.39
N HIS A 888 4.42 -31.58 -3.36
CA HIS A 888 5.08 -32.66 -4.10
C HIS A 888 6.26 -32.07 -4.89
N PRO A 889 7.52 -32.44 -4.58
CA PRO A 889 8.69 -31.77 -5.13
C PRO A 889 8.81 -32.05 -6.62
N SER A 890 8.76 -31.00 -7.44
CA SER A 890 9.01 -31.13 -8.87
C SER A 890 10.48 -31.49 -9.12
N LYS A 891 10.71 -32.35 -10.12
CA LYS A 891 12.05 -32.62 -10.65
C LYS A 891 12.54 -31.51 -11.57
N ARG A 892 11.60 -30.70 -12.09
CA ARG A 892 11.81 -29.69 -13.14
C ARG A 892 11.81 -28.26 -12.62
N PHE A 893 11.21 -28.03 -11.46
CA PHE A 893 11.14 -26.72 -10.82
C PHE A 893 11.57 -26.81 -9.36
N THR A 894 12.36 -25.85 -8.91
CA THR A 894 12.54 -25.61 -7.46
C THR A 894 11.50 -24.59 -7.04
N VAL A 895 10.61 -24.94 -6.12
CA VAL A 895 9.39 -24.16 -5.83
C VAL A 895 9.34 -23.72 -4.38
N GLY A 896 9.22 -22.42 -4.16
CA GLY A 896 9.00 -21.82 -2.84
C GLY A 896 7.55 -21.38 -2.64
N ILE A 897 7.05 -21.52 -1.41
CA ILE A 897 5.81 -20.88 -0.93
C ILE A 897 6.19 -19.78 0.07
N GLY A 898 5.54 -18.62 -0.02
CA GLY A 898 5.57 -17.60 1.02
C GLY A 898 4.15 -17.15 1.31
N ASP A 899 3.65 -17.42 2.52
CA ASP A 899 2.28 -17.12 2.92
C ASP A 899 2.20 -16.42 4.29
N MET A 900 1.19 -15.58 4.52
CA MET A 900 1.00 -14.83 5.76
C MET A 900 -0.45 -14.39 5.99
N ILE A 901 -0.87 -14.49 7.26
CA ILE A 901 -2.01 -13.76 7.80
C ILE A 901 -1.60 -12.29 7.92
N GLY A 902 -2.00 -11.46 6.95
CA GLY A 902 -1.81 -10.02 6.99
C GLY A 902 -2.76 -9.37 8.01
N ARG A 903 -3.53 -8.36 7.59
CA ARG A 903 -4.46 -7.66 8.49
C ARG A 903 -5.84 -8.33 8.63
N ARG A 904 -6.03 -9.47 7.95
CA ARG A 904 -7.14 -10.42 8.16
C ARG A 904 -7.04 -11.13 9.53
N PRO A 905 -8.15 -11.61 10.11
CA PRO A 905 -8.14 -12.33 11.39
C PRO A 905 -7.63 -13.78 11.28
N THR A 906 -7.67 -14.36 10.08
CA THR A 906 -7.42 -15.77 9.75
C THR A 906 -6.70 -15.89 8.41
N MET A 907 -6.21 -17.08 8.07
CA MET A 907 -5.74 -17.40 6.70
C MET A 907 -6.90 -18.02 5.91
N GLU A 908 -7.43 -17.32 4.91
CA GLU A 908 -8.53 -17.85 4.09
C GLU A 908 -8.04 -18.56 2.81
N ASP A 909 -6.85 -18.23 2.31
CA ASP A 909 -6.25 -18.83 1.10
C ASP A 909 -5.88 -20.33 1.26
N ALA A 910 -5.68 -20.98 0.12
CA ALA A 910 -5.04 -22.28 -0.01
C ALA A 910 -4.18 -22.37 -1.29
N MET A 911 -3.30 -23.37 -1.35
CA MET A 911 -2.42 -23.64 -2.49
C MET A 911 -2.34 -25.14 -2.82
N ALA A 912 -1.86 -25.49 -4.01
CA ALA A 912 -1.59 -26.87 -4.42
C ALA A 912 -0.35 -26.93 -5.33
N ILE A 913 0.65 -27.75 -4.95
CA ILE A 913 1.89 -27.92 -5.70
C ILE A 913 2.09 -29.41 -5.98
N CYS A 914 1.81 -29.81 -7.23
CA CYS A 914 1.87 -31.19 -7.67
C CYS A 914 2.98 -31.37 -8.71
N GLY A 915 4.23 -31.49 -8.25
CA GLY A 915 5.35 -31.87 -9.11
C GLY A 915 5.23 -33.31 -9.61
N SER A 916 5.62 -33.56 -10.87
CA SER A 916 5.52 -34.89 -11.52
C SER A 916 4.10 -35.50 -11.53
N LEU A 917 3.05 -34.67 -11.64
CA LEU A 917 1.63 -35.01 -11.38
C LEU A 917 1.10 -36.26 -12.12
N VAL A 918 1.48 -36.45 -13.40
CA VAL A 918 1.15 -37.65 -14.20
C VAL A 918 2.42 -38.48 -14.45
N ASN A 919 3.52 -37.78 -14.72
CA ASN A 919 4.85 -38.29 -15.01
C ASN A 919 5.88 -37.16 -14.82
N GLU A 920 7.17 -37.47 -14.99
CA GLU A 920 8.28 -36.55 -14.71
C GLU A 920 8.32 -35.28 -15.57
N ASP A 921 7.62 -35.25 -16.71
CA ASP A 921 7.48 -34.08 -17.60
C ASP A 921 6.23 -33.22 -17.32
N THR A 922 5.47 -33.52 -16.25
CA THR A 922 4.20 -32.83 -15.93
C THR A 922 4.19 -32.24 -14.52
N ASP A 923 3.81 -30.97 -14.37
CA ASP A 923 3.76 -30.27 -13.08
C ASP A 923 2.51 -29.39 -13.00
N PHE A 924 1.98 -29.17 -11.80
CA PHE A 924 0.83 -28.29 -11.56
C PHE A 924 1.08 -27.38 -10.35
N PHE A 925 0.77 -26.09 -10.52
CA PHE A 925 0.80 -25.08 -9.45
C PHE A 925 -0.55 -24.36 -9.43
N GLY A 926 -1.21 -24.33 -8.28
CA GLY A 926 -2.47 -23.61 -8.10
C GLY A 926 -2.46 -22.79 -6.82
N LEU A 927 -3.03 -21.59 -6.90
CA LEU A 927 -3.21 -20.66 -5.79
C LEU A 927 -4.65 -20.18 -5.79
N TYR A 928 -5.26 -20.18 -4.62
CA TYR A 928 -6.68 -19.93 -4.41
C TYR A 928 -6.80 -18.97 -3.23
N ASP A 929 -6.95 -17.66 -3.46
CA ASP A 929 -7.24 -16.73 -2.37
C ASP A 929 -8.71 -16.87 -1.96
N GLY A 930 -8.96 -16.84 -0.65
CA GLY A 930 -10.24 -17.22 -0.07
C GLY A 930 -10.95 -16.05 0.58
N HIS A 931 -12.28 -16.00 0.47
CA HIS A 931 -13.05 -14.94 1.11
C HIS A 931 -14.36 -15.43 1.74
N ALA A 932 -14.68 -14.84 2.89
CA ALA A 932 -15.84 -15.19 3.72
C ALA A 932 -15.88 -16.68 4.12
N GLY A 933 -14.70 -17.28 4.27
CA GLY A 933 -14.47 -18.67 4.66
C GLY A 933 -13.43 -19.39 3.78
N ARG A 934 -12.46 -20.05 4.43
CA ARG A 934 -11.38 -20.84 3.82
C ARG A 934 -11.85 -22.06 3.00
N GLU A 935 -13.10 -22.48 3.17
CA GLU A 935 -13.60 -23.77 2.69
C GLU A 935 -13.59 -23.89 1.16
N ALA A 936 -13.85 -22.80 0.44
CA ALA A 936 -13.84 -22.77 -1.02
C ALA A 936 -12.42 -22.92 -1.59
N ALA A 937 -11.46 -22.15 -1.07
CA ALA A 937 -10.05 -22.23 -1.44
C ALA A 937 -9.47 -23.63 -1.15
N THR A 938 -9.73 -24.15 0.04
CA THR A 938 -9.28 -25.50 0.45
C THR A 938 -9.87 -26.61 -0.41
N TRP A 939 -11.15 -26.49 -0.80
CA TRP A 939 -11.77 -27.42 -1.75
C TRP A 939 -11.09 -27.35 -3.12
N CYS A 940 -10.81 -26.16 -3.64
CA CYS A 940 -10.12 -25.98 -4.91
C CYS A 940 -8.73 -26.63 -4.90
N GLY A 941 -7.92 -26.35 -3.87
CA GLY A 941 -6.60 -26.98 -3.68
C GLY A 941 -6.66 -28.51 -3.67
N LYS A 942 -7.62 -29.10 -2.95
CA LYS A 942 -7.78 -30.56 -2.85
C LYS A 942 -8.42 -31.23 -4.09
N LYS A 943 -8.99 -30.47 -5.04
CA LYS A 943 -9.82 -31.03 -6.14
C LYS A 943 -9.41 -30.64 -7.57
N ILE A 944 -9.00 -29.41 -7.85
CA ILE A 944 -8.86 -28.92 -9.24
C ILE A 944 -7.83 -29.74 -10.04
N HIS A 945 -6.67 -30.03 -9.46
CA HIS A 945 -5.65 -30.86 -10.11
C HIS A 945 -6.15 -32.30 -10.37
N LYS A 946 -6.96 -32.88 -9.47
CA LYS A 946 -7.53 -34.23 -9.63
C LYS A 946 -8.65 -34.25 -10.69
N GLN A 947 -9.54 -33.26 -10.71
CA GLN A 947 -10.59 -33.15 -11.72
C GLN A 947 -10.01 -32.90 -13.12
N MET A 948 -9.03 -32.00 -13.25
CA MET A 948 -8.29 -31.75 -14.50
C MET A 948 -7.80 -33.05 -15.14
N LEU A 949 -7.17 -33.95 -14.36
CA LEU A 949 -6.68 -35.23 -14.90
C LEU A 949 -7.83 -36.11 -15.40
N ASN A 950 -8.94 -36.21 -14.64
CA ASN A 950 -10.12 -36.96 -15.08
C ASN A 950 -10.64 -36.42 -16.42
N THR A 951 -10.79 -35.10 -16.55
CA THR A 951 -11.30 -34.48 -17.78
C THR A 951 -10.32 -34.60 -18.96
N ILE A 952 -9.00 -34.61 -18.72
CA ILE A 952 -7.98 -34.95 -19.74
C ILE A 952 -8.08 -36.43 -20.15
N GLU A 953 -8.38 -37.33 -19.21
CA GLU A 953 -8.55 -38.76 -19.52
C GLU A 953 -9.85 -39.07 -20.29
N GLU A 954 -10.93 -38.35 -19.99
CA GLU A 954 -12.23 -38.52 -20.64
C GLU A 954 -12.31 -37.83 -22.02
N ASP A 955 -11.70 -36.65 -22.19
CA ASP A 955 -11.78 -35.84 -23.41
C ASP A 955 -10.42 -35.62 -24.10
N LYS A 956 -9.79 -36.75 -24.48
CA LYS A 956 -8.49 -36.78 -25.17
C LYS A 956 -8.48 -36.14 -26.56
N GLU A 957 -9.64 -35.77 -27.11
CA GLU A 957 -9.75 -35.11 -28.42
C GLU A 957 -9.94 -33.58 -28.32
N ALA A 958 -10.57 -33.04 -27.27
CA ALA A 958 -10.65 -31.59 -27.05
C ALA A 958 -9.35 -30.97 -26.47
N GLY A 959 -8.51 -31.80 -25.83
CA GLY A 959 -7.16 -31.43 -25.39
C GLY A 959 -7.08 -30.61 -24.09
N THR A 960 -5.86 -30.47 -23.59
CA THR A 960 -5.52 -29.99 -22.23
C THR A 960 -6.18 -28.67 -21.84
N LEU A 961 -6.22 -27.69 -22.74
CA LEU A 961 -6.86 -26.38 -22.47
C LEU A 961 -8.38 -26.50 -22.26
N SER A 962 -9.05 -27.39 -22.99
CA SER A 962 -10.50 -27.61 -22.86
C SER A 962 -10.84 -28.37 -21.59
N ALA A 963 -10.03 -29.38 -21.22
CA ALA A 963 -10.18 -30.09 -19.96
C ALA A 963 -9.99 -29.16 -18.75
N LEU A 964 -8.97 -28.30 -18.78
CA LEU A 964 -8.75 -27.24 -17.78
C LEU A 964 -9.93 -26.26 -17.67
N ALA A 965 -10.49 -25.82 -18.79
CA ALA A 965 -11.65 -24.92 -18.81
C ALA A 965 -12.92 -25.54 -18.20
N LYS A 966 -13.08 -26.87 -18.31
CA LYS A 966 -14.22 -27.63 -17.76
C LYS A 966 -14.06 -27.97 -16.28
N ALA A 967 -12.84 -28.30 -15.85
CA ALA A 967 -12.56 -28.74 -14.49
C ALA A 967 -12.97 -27.72 -13.41
N TYR A 968 -12.88 -26.41 -13.71
CA TYR A 968 -13.27 -25.34 -12.79
C TYR A 968 -14.79 -25.33 -12.50
N PRO A 969 -15.70 -25.19 -13.49
CA PRO A 969 -17.14 -25.35 -13.26
C PRO A 969 -17.54 -26.71 -12.69
N GLU A 970 -16.87 -27.80 -13.08
CA GLU A 970 -17.13 -29.14 -12.53
C GLU A 970 -16.79 -29.22 -11.03
N VAL A 971 -15.64 -28.70 -10.60
CA VAL A 971 -15.28 -28.59 -9.17
C VAL A 971 -16.22 -27.67 -8.40
N ASN A 972 -16.72 -26.59 -9.03
CA ASN A 972 -17.66 -25.68 -8.40
C ASN A 972 -19.03 -26.33 -8.16
N GLU A 973 -19.60 -27.03 -9.13
CA GLU A 973 -20.86 -27.77 -8.90
C GLU A 973 -20.66 -28.97 -7.94
N GLN A 974 -19.48 -29.62 -7.91
CA GLN A 974 -19.15 -30.59 -6.85
C GLN A 974 -19.07 -29.94 -5.45
N PHE A 975 -18.49 -28.74 -5.34
CA PHE A 975 -18.42 -27.99 -4.07
C PHE A 975 -19.82 -27.62 -3.58
N LYS A 976 -20.68 -27.17 -4.50
CA LYS A 976 -22.10 -26.86 -4.29
C LYS A 976 -22.90 -28.07 -3.83
N GLU A 977 -22.65 -29.27 -4.36
CA GLU A 977 -23.25 -30.51 -3.88
C GLU A 977 -22.77 -30.83 -2.45
N TYR A 978 -21.46 -30.74 -2.19
CA TYR A 978 -20.90 -30.93 -0.84
C TYR A 978 -21.49 -29.95 0.18
N MET A 979 -21.56 -28.65 -0.14
CA MET A 979 -22.19 -27.60 0.67
C MET A 979 -23.69 -27.81 0.93
N ASN A 980 -24.37 -28.69 0.19
CA ASN A 980 -25.77 -29.05 0.42
C ASN A 980 -25.95 -30.48 0.95
N SER A 981 -24.86 -31.19 1.23
CA SER A 981 -24.85 -32.48 1.90
C SER A 981 -25.07 -32.35 3.42
N PRO A 982 -25.42 -33.44 4.12
CA PRO A 982 -25.41 -33.48 5.59
C PRO A 982 -24.00 -33.40 6.20
N ASP A 983 -22.98 -33.64 5.37
CA ASP A 983 -21.57 -33.77 5.77
C ASP A 983 -20.79 -32.46 5.58
N TRP A 984 -21.50 -31.34 5.38
CA TRP A 984 -20.95 -29.99 5.33
C TRP A 984 -20.66 -29.47 6.74
N GLU A 985 -19.37 -29.32 7.05
CA GLU A 985 -18.88 -28.85 8.36
C GLU A 985 -18.48 -27.37 8.34
N GLY A 986 -18.48 -26.72 7.17
CA GLY A 986 -18.00 -25.35 6.99
C GLY A 986 -18.88 -24.26 7.63
N SER A 987 -18.20 -23.21 8.07
CA SER A 987 -18.73 -22.05 8.80
C SER A 987 -19.72 -21.19 8.02
N SER A 988 -19.52 -21.10 6.70
CA SER A 988 -20.15 -20.08 5.85
C SER A 988 -20.68 -20.68 4.55
N LYS A 989 -21.95 -20.40 4.21
CA LYS A 989 -22.50 -20.65 2.86
C LYS A 989 -22.36 -19.46 1.90
N HIS A 990 -21.60 -18.45 2.32
CA HIS A 990 -21.23 -17.28 1.52
C HIS A 990 -19.74 -17.25 1.15
N CYS A 991 -18.99 -18.31 1.48
CA CYS A 991 -17.60 -18.45 1.07
C CYS A 991 -17.47 -18.52 -0.46
N GLY A 992 -16.33 -18.04 -0.93
CA GLY A 992 -15.88 -18.16 -2.31
C GLY A 992 -14.36 -18.06 -2.36
N THR A 993 -13.82 -18.13 -3.58
CA THR A 993 -12.38 -18.10 -3.81
C THR A 993 -12.08 -17.63 -5.24
N THR A 994 -11.03 -16.84 -5.40
CA THR A 994 -10.35 -16.70 -6.69
C THR A 994 -9.49 -17.94 -6.94
N ALA A 995 -9.09 -18.21 -8.18
CA ALA A 995 -8.40 -19.45 -8.52
C ALA A 995 -7.52 -19.27 -9.76
N VAL A 996 -6.22 -19.05 -9.53
CA VAL A 996 -5.21 -19.10 -10.60
C VAL A 996 -4.53 -20.47 -10.59
N SER A 997 -4.34 -21.07 -11.76
CA SER A 997 -3.64 -22.36 -11.88
C SER A 997 -2.83 -22.45 -13.16
N VAL A 998 -1.70 -23.14 -13.06
CA VAL A 998 -0.74 -23.35 -14.14
C VAL A 998 -0.38 -24.83 -14.18
N TYR A 999 -0.79 -25.50 -15.26
CA TYR A 999 -0.34 -26.85 -15.61
C TYR A 999 0.76 -26.76 -16.65
N ILE A 1000 1.85 -27.50 -16.47
CA ILE A 1000 3.00 -27.52 -17.38
C ILE A 1000 3.22 -28.95 -17.86
N GLU A 1001 3.12 -29.19 -19.16
CA GLU A 1001 3.38 -30.47 -19.81
C GLU A 1001 4.51 -30.30 -20.83
N GLN A 1002 5.64 -30.96 -20.60
CA GLN A 1002 6.87 -30.79 -21.38
C GLN A 1002 7.27 -29.30 -21.48
N LYS A 1003 7.15 -28.66 -22.65
CA LYS A 1003 7.40 -27.22 -22.81
C LYS A 1003 6.14 -26.36 -22.84
N GLU A 1004 4.95 -26.95 -22.83
CA GLU A 1004 3.70 -26.18 -22.89
C GLU A 1004 3.22 -25.82 -21.47
N ILE A 1005 2.81 -24.56 -21.31
CA ILE A 1005 2.24 -23.98 -20.11
C ILE A 1005 0.78 -23.67 -20.41
N PHE A 1006 -0.13 -24.23 -19.62
CA PHE A 1006 -1.57 -23.97 -19.70
C PHE A 1006 -2.00 -23.22 -18.44
N VAL A 1007 -2.45 -21.98 -18.61
CA VAL A 1007 -2.84 -21.08 -17.51
C VAL A 1007 -4.35 -20.94 -17.49
N VAL A 1008 -4.91 -21.03 -16.29
CA VAL A 1008 -6.33 -20.85 -15.97
C VAL A 1008 -6.47 -19.75 -14.92
N ASN A 1009 -7.49 -18.90 -15.04
CA ASN A 1009 -7.80 -17.92 -13.98
C ASN A 1009 -9.30 -17.67 -13.80
N VAL A 1010 -9.70 -17.48 -12.54
CA VAL A 1010 -11.01 -17.01 -12.09
C VAL A 1010 -10.76 -16.01 -10.97
N GLY A 1011 -11.33 -14.81 -11.02
CA GLY A 1011 -11.01 -13.73 -10.09
C GLY A 1011 -9.71 -13.01 -10.45
N ASP A 1012 -9.05 -12.41 -9.46
CA ASP A 1012 -7.97 -11.43 -9.62
C ASP A 1012 -6.61 -11.81 -9.00
N SER A 1013 -6.49 -13.01 -8.43
CA SER A 1013 -5.21 -13.73 -8.39
C SER A 1013 -4.54 -13.75 -9.77
N ARG A 1014 -3.21 -13.63 -9.83
CA ARG A 1014 -2.45 -13.40 -11.09
C ARG A 1014 -1.23 -14.33 -11.19
N ALA A 1015 -0.92 -14.73 -12.42
CA ALA A 1015 0.30 -15.48 -12.77
C ALA A 1015 1.20 -14.65 -13.71
N VAL A 1016 2.50 -14.57 -13.39
CA VAL A 1016 3.51 -13.76 -14.09
C VAL A 1016 4.79 -14.58 -14.31
N MET A 1017 5.30 -14.62 -15.54
CA MET A 1017 6.58 -15.27 -15.89
C MET A 1017 7.69 -14.23 -15.99
N SER A 1018 8.88 -14.54 -15.46
CA SER A 1018 10.11 -13.81 -15.76
C SER A 1018 10.77 -14.37 -17.01
N ARG A 1019 10.68 -13.61 -18.13
CA ARG A 1019 11.27 -13.95 -19.43
C ARG A 1019 12.34 -12.93 -19.79
N GLY A 1020 13.60 -13.36 -19.82
CA GLY A 1020 14.75 -12.48 -20.10
C GLY A 1020 14.93 -11.37 -19.07
N GLY A 1021 14.44 -11.56 -17.83
CA GLY A 1021 14.40 -10.54 -16.78
C GLY A 1021 13.22 -9.56 -16.89
N LYS A 1022 12.31 -9.75 -17.85
CA LYS A 1022 11.08 -8.94 -17.97
C LYS A 1022 9.87 -9.72 -17.50
N ALA A 1023 8.92 -9.01 -16.88
CA ALA A 1023 7.62 -9.57 -16.57
C ALA A 1023 6.79 -9.83 -17.83
N LEU A 1024 6.27 -11.05 -17.92
CA LEU A 1024 5.29 -11.51 -18.89
C LEU A 1024 4.06 -12.00 -18.13
N ARG A 1025 3.07 -11.12 -17.95
CA ARG A 1025 1.78 -11.46 -17.34
C ARG A 1025 1.09 -12.57 -18.15
N LEU A 1026 0.75 -13.68 -17.50
CA LEU A 1026 0.17 -14.87 -18.15
C LEU A 1026 -1.36 -14.94 -18.05
N SER A 1027 -1.94 -14.53 -16.93
CA SER A 1027 -3.39 -14.41 -16.71
C SER A 1027 -3.84 -12.94 -16.65
N PHE A 1028 -5.13 -12.68 -16.81
CA PHE A 1028 -5.71 -11.36 -16.55
C PHE A 1028 -6.57 -11.38 -15.30
N ASP A 1029 -6.56 -10.26 -14.59
CA ASP A 1029 -7.25 -10.04 -13.34
C ASP A 1029 -8.71 -9.70 -13.65
N HIS A 1030 -9.66 -10.51 -13.19
CA HIS A 1030 -11.08 -10.20 -13.37
C HIS A 1030 -11.51 -9.17 -12.32
N LYS A 1031 -11.22 -7.88 -12.52
CA LYS A 1031 -11.74 -6.80 -11.65
C LYS A 1031 -13.10 -6.32 -12.18
N PRO A 1032 -14.14 -6.06 -11.34
CA PRO A 1032 -15.51 -5.77 -11.82
C PRO A 1032 -15.68 -4.47 -12.63
N TYR A 1033 -14.70 -3.57 -12.56
CA TYR A 1033 -14.69 -2.31 -13.30
C TYR A 1033 -14.11 -2.42 -14.73
N SER A 1034 -13.62 -3.59 -15.14
CA SER A 1034 -13.27 -3.84 -16.56
C SER A 1034 -14.54 -3.82 -17.44
N ASP A 1035 -14.43 -3.31 -18.68
CA ASP A 1035 -15.59 -3.21 -19.59
C ASP A 1035 -16.22 -4.59 -19.88
N GLU A 1036 -15.45 -5.68 -19.97
CA GLU A 1036 -15.99 -7.03 -20.19
C GLU A 1036 -16.90 -7.46 -19.02
N GLU A 1037 -16.37 -7.46 -17.80
CA GLU A 1037 -17.11 -7.88 -16.60
C GLU A 1037 -18.30 -6.96 -16.33
N GLN A 1038 -18.09 -5.66 -16.43
CA GLN A 1038 -19.13 -4.67 -16.15
C GLN A 1038 -20.28 -4.75 -17.17
N ASN A 1039 -20.01 -5.04 -18.44
CA ASN A 1039 -21.05 -5.26 -19.44
C ASN A 1039 -21.77 -6.60 -19.22
N ARG A 1040 -21.03 -7.70 -19.01
CA ARG A 1040 -21.57 -9.04 -18.67
C ARG A 1040 -22.55 -8.98 -17.49
N ILE A 1041 -22.12 -8.35 -16.39
CA ILE A 1041 -22.94 -8.15 -15.18
C ILE A 1041 -24.20 -7.33 -15.48
N ARG A 1042 -24.08 -6.21 -16.23
CA ARG A 1042 -25.22 -5.33 -16.60
C ARG A 1042 -26.22 -6.01 -17.52
N GLU A 1043 -25.78 -6.91 -18.41
CA GLU A 1043 -26.66 -7.65 -19.32
C GLU A 1043 -27.51 -8.67 -18.56
N LEU A 1044 -26.87 -9.44 -17.68
CA LEU A 1044 -27.53 -10.36 -16.75
C LEU A 1044 -28.51 -9.67 -15.79
N GLY A 1045 -28.36 -8.36 -15.59
CA GLY A 1045 -29.29 -7.50 -14.85
C GLY A 1045 -28.77 -6.99 -13.51
N GLY A 1046 -27.53 -7.33 -13.15
CA GLY A 1046 -26.84 -6.82 -11.98
C GLY A 1046 -26.09 -5.52 -12.27
N CYS A 1047 -25.21 -5.15 -11.35
CA CYS A 1047 -24.47 -3.90 -11.40
C CYS A 1047 -23.11 -3.92 -10.70
N VAL A 1048 -22.35 -2.85 -10.85
CA VAL A 1048 -21.05 -2.64 -10.19
C VAL A 1048 -21.08 -1.27 -9.51
N THR A 1049 -21.08 -1.26 -8.17
CA THR A 1049 -21.37 -0.08 -7.35
C THR A 1049 -20.13 0.70 -6.97
N GLY A 1050 -20.24 2.03 -7.01
CA GLY A 1050 -19.49 2.92 -6.13
C GLY A 1050 -18.00 3.00 -6.41
N ASP A 1051 -17.33 3.87 -5.64
CA ASP A 1051 -15.88 3.89 -5.50
C ASP A 1051 -15.33 2.48 -5.16
N THR A 1052 -16.06 1.72 -4.33
CA THR A 1052 -15.71 0.37 -3.88
C THR A 1052 -15.70 -0.71 -4.97
N GLY A 1053 -16.24 -0.44 -6.17
CA GLY A 1053 -16.16 -1.36 -7.32
C GLY A 1053 -16.93 -2.68 -7.17
N ARG A 1054 -17.83 -2.82 -6.19
CA ARG A 1054 -18.42 -4.11 -5.82
C ARG A 1054 -19.57 -4.57 -6.72
N VAL A 1055 -19.56 -5.85 -7.13
CA VAL A 1055 -20.66 -6.52 -7.84
C VAL A 1055 -21.89 -6.54 -6.94
N ASN A 1056 -23.00 -6.04 -7.46
CA ASN A 1056 -24.26 -5.78 -6.76
C ASN A 1056 -24.10 -5.05 -5.40
N GLY A 1057 -22.98 -4.37 -5.15
CA GLY A 1057 -22.67 -3.76 -3.85
C GLY A 1057 -22.35 -4.74 -2.73
N LEU A 1058 -21.97 -5.98 -3.07
CA LEU A 1058 -21.65 -7.04 -2.12
C LEU A 1058 -20.20 -7.51 -2.28
N LEU A 1059 -19.87 -8.15 -3.41
CA LEU A 1059 -18.60 -8.82 -3.62
C LEU A 1059 -17.60 -7.94 -4.39
N ALA A 1060 -16.31 -8.00 -4.05
CA ALA A 1060 -15.25 -7.23 -4.73
C ALA A 1060 -14.84 -7.83 -6.08
N ILE A 1061 -15.16 -9.10 -6.33
CA ILE A 1061 -14.78 -9.85 -7.54
C ILE A 1061 -16.00 -10.22 -8.40
N PRO A 1062 -15.86 -10.37 -9.73
CA PRO A 1062 -16.92 -10.71 -10.68
C PRO A 1062 -16.84 -12.15 -11.19
N ARG A 1063 -15.76 -12.87 -10.91
CA ARG A 1063 -15.62 -14.31 -11.18
C ARG A 1063 -15.08 -15.01 -9.94
N ALA A 1064 -15.67 -16.13 -9.55
CA ALA A 1064 -15.33 -16.88 -8.34
C ALA A 1064 -15.77 -18.35 -8.44
N ILE A 1065 -15.11 -19.24 -7.70
CA ILE A 1065 -15.68 -20.53 -7.29
C ILE A 1065 -16.36 -20.31 -5.93
N GLY A 1066 -17.51 -20.96 -5.68
CA GLY A 1066 -18.40 -20.60 -4.58
C GLY A 1066 -19.41 -19.51 -4.94
N ASP A 1067 -19.66 -18.56 -4.02
CA ASP A 1067 -20.51 -17.36 -4.22
C ASP A 1067 -21.89 -17.61 -4.86
N TYR A 1068 -22.53 -18.74 -4.59
CA TYR A 1068 -23.79 -19.12 -5.27
C TYR A 1068 -24.95 -18.12 -5.09
N TYR A 1069 -24.90 -17.30 -4.03
CA TYR A 1069 -25.85 -16.22 -3.78
C TYR A 1069 -25.68 -15.02 -4.75
N MET A 1070 -24.56 -14.96 -5.49
CA MET A 1070 -24.24 -13.93 -6.48
C MET A 1070 -24.45 -14.37 -7.94
N LYS A 1071 -24.51 -15.69 -8.22
CA LYS A 1071 -24.78 -16.21 -9.58
C LYS A 1071 -26.12 -15.66 -10.09
N PRO A 1072 -26.25 -15.29 -11.38
CA PRO A 1072 -25.25 -15.44 -12.46
C PRO A 1072 -24.25 -14.28 -12.58
N HIS A 1073 -24.37 -13.22 -11.75
CA HIS A 1073 -23.55 -12.01 -11.88
C HIS A 1073 -22.08 -12.30 -11.62
N VAL A 1074 -21.80 -13.08 -10.57
CA VAL A 1074 -20.50 -13.76 -10.42
C VAL A 1074 -20.55 -15.07 -11.21
N THR A 1075 -19.51 -15.34 -12.01
CA THR A 1075 -19.41 -16.55 -12.85
C THR A 1075 -18.14 -17.34 -12.54
N ASP A 1076 -18.17 -18.64 -12.78
CA ASP A 1076 -17.09 -19.60 -12.62
C ASP A 1076 -16.43 -19.98 -13.96
N GLU A 1077 -16.86 -19.35 -15.07
CA GLU A 1077 -16.24 -19.49 -16.39
C GLU A 1077 -14.81 -18.92 -16.39
N PRO A 1078 -13.76 -19.73 -16.60
CA PRO A 1078 -12.38 -19.29 -16.47
C PRO A 1078 -11.84 -18.60 -17.72
N PHE A 1079 -10.93 -17.65 -17.52
CA PHE A 1079 -9.92 -17.33 -18.52
C PHE A 1079 -9.01 -18.55 -18.72
N THR A 1080 -8.68 -18.90 -19.96
CA THR A 1080 -7.67 -19.94 -20.27
C THR A 1080 -6.74 -19.50 -21.40
N LYS A 1081 -5.44 -19.82 -21.29
CA LYS A 1081 -4.46 -19.56 -22.35
C LYS A 1081 -3.25 -20.49 -22.29
N GLN A 1082 -2.75 -20.86 -23.47
CA GLN A 1082 -1.52 -21.62 -23.63
C GLN A 1082 -0.31 -20.72 -23.97
N TYR A 1083 0.85 -21.07 -23.45
CA TYR A 1083 2.16 -20.48 -23.75
C TYR A 1083 3.21 -21.60 -23.87
N THR A 1084 4.35 -21.32 -24.50
CA THR A 1084 5.49 -22.26 -24.58
C THR A 1084 6.70 -21.72 -23.82
N LEU A 1085 7.38 -22.60 -23.07
CA LEU A 1085 8.64 -22.35 -22.37
C LEU A 1085 9.79 -22.12 -23.36
N SER A 1086 10.59 -21.11 -23.04
CA SER A 1086 11.75 -20.62 -23.77
C SER A 1086 13.00 -20.67 -22.88
N GLU A 1087 14.19 -20.62 -23.48
CA GLU A 1087 15.47 -20.59 -22.75
C GLU A 1087 15.68 -19.27 -21.99
N GLU A 1088 14.87 -18.24 -22.30
CA GLU A 1088 14.84 -16.95 -21.62
C GLU A 1088 14.02 -16.98 -20.32
N ASP A 1089 13.11 -17.94 -20.14
CA ASP A 1089 12.30 -18.05 -18.92
C ASP A 1089 13.16 -18.47 -17.71
N LYS A 1090 12.88 -17.89 -16.53
CA LYS A 1090 13.69 -18.09 -15.32
C LYS A 1090 12.87 -18.56 -14.12
N PHE A 1091 11.70 -17.96 -13.91
CA PHE A 1091 10.78 -18.35 -12.84
C PHE A 1091 9.36 -17.86 -13.13
N LEU A 1092 8.39 -18.58 -12.59
CA LEU A 1092 6.97 -18.27 -12.59
C LEU A 1092 6.56 -17.82 -11.18
N ILE A 1093 5.80 -16.73 -11.09
CA ILE A 1093 5.16 -16.23 -9.86
C ILE A 1093 3.65 -16.46 -9.99
N LEU A 1094 3.02 -17.07 -9.00
CA LEU A 1094 1.58 -16.97 -8.72
C LEU A 1094 1.41 -16.17 -7.42
N GLY A 1095 0.36 -15.36 -7.32
CA GLY A 1095 0.02 -14.66 -6.08
C GLY A 1095 -1.46 -14.25 -6.01
N CYS A 1096 -1.93 -13.94 -4.81
CA CYS A 1096 -3.24 -13.34 -4.52
C CYS A 1096 -3.30 -11.82 -4.79
N ASP A 1097 -4.49 -11.25 -4.70
CA ASP A 1097 -4.70 -9.79 -4.72
C ASP A 1097 -3.86 -9.04 -3.67
N GLY A 1098 -3.66 -9.63 -2.48
CA GLY A 1098 -2.81 -9.11 -1.39
C GLY A 1098 -1.32 -8.91 -1.75
N VAL A 1099 -0.85 -9.42 -2.90
CA VAL A 1099 0.39 -8.96 -3.56
C VAL A 1099 0.10 -8.02 -4.72
N TRP A 1100 -0.87 -8.36 -5.56
CA TRP A 1100 -1.03 -7.79 -6.90
C TRP A 1100 -1.76 -6.44 -6.97
N ASP A 1101 -2.34 -5.99 -5.86
CA ASP A 1101 -2.87 -4.63 -5.69
C ASP A 1101 -1.80 -3.67 -5.11
N GLU A 1102 -0.74 -4.17 -4.47
CA GLU A 1102 0.40 -3.37 -3.94
C GLU A 1102 1.66 -3.42 -4.83
N VAL A 1103 1.86 -4.48 -5.62
CA VAL A 1103 3.12 -4.74 -6.34
C VAL A 1103 2.91 -4.93 -7.84
N GLU A 1104 3.58 -4.10 -8.65
CA GLU A 1104 3.61 -4.23 -10.10
C GLU A 1104 4.33 -5.50 -10.59
N ASP A 1105 3.90 -6.06 -11.72
CA ASP A 1105 4.46 -7.30 -12.28
C ASP A 1105 6.00 -7.26 -12.43
N GLN A 1106 6.55 -6.15 -12.93
CA GLN A 1106 8.01 -6.02 -13.10
C GLN A 1106 8.71 -5.87 -11.75
N LYS A 1107 8.12 -5.14 -10.79
CA LYS A 1107 8.68 -5.00 -9.45
C LYS A 1107 8.73 -6.34 -8.72
N ALA A 1108 7.68 -7.15 -8.83
CA ALA A 1108 7.65 -8.52 -8.32
C ALA A 1108 8.73 -9.41 -8.97
N VAL A 1109 8.92 -9.29 -10.29
CA VAL A 1109 10.00 -9.99 -11.01
C VAL A 1109 11.39 -9.51 -10.57
N ASP A 1110 11.60 -8.22 -10.35
CA ASP A 1110 12.89 -7.68 -9.90
C ASP A 1110 13.22 -8.10 -8.47
N ILE A 1111 12.22 -8.12 -7.57
CA ILE A 1111 12.33 -8.65 -6.20
C ILE A 1111 12.74 -10.13 -6.26
N VAL A 1112 11.98 -10.97 -6.98
CA VAL A 1112 12.27 -12.41 -7.04
C VAL A 1112 13.58 -12.71 -7.77
N ALA A 1113 13.97 -11.92 -8.76
CA ALA A 1113 15.27 -12.06 -9.42
C ALA A 1113 16.46 -11.66 -8.52
N SER A 1114 16.24 -10.86 -7.47
CA SER A 1114 17.31 -10.42 -6.55
C SER A 1114 17.66 -11.46 -5.49
N GLU A 1115 16.82 -12.47 -5.25
CA GLU A 1115 17.09 -13.57 -4.33
C GLU A 1115 17.14 -14.93 -5.06
N PRO A 1116 18.32 -15.55 -5.23
CA PRO A 1116 18.47 -16.80 -5.99
C PRO A 1116 17.73 -18.02 -5.44
N ASN A 1117 17.43 -18.06 -4.13
CA ASN A 1117 16.68 -19.15 -3.51
C ASN A 1117 15.16 -18.89 -3.59
N PRO A 1118 14.37 -19.69 -4.34
CA PRO A 1118 12.95 -19.42 -4.54
C PRO A 1118 12.13 -19.42 -3.24
N PHE A 1119 12.52 -20.22 -2.24
CA PHE A 1119 11.87 -20.24 -0.92
C PHE A 1119 12.09 -18.94 -0.12
N LYS A 1120 13.19 -18.24 -0.35
CA LYS A 1120 13.43 -16.91 0.25
C LYS A 1120 12.82 -15.80 -0.61
N ALA A 1121 12.81 -15.97 -1.93
CA ALA A 1121 12.25 -15.01 -2.86
C ALA A 1121 10.73 -14.84 -2.71
N CYS A 1122 9.97 -15.92 -2.47
CA CYS A 1122 8.53 -15.84 -2.18
C CYS A 1122 8.24 -15.15 -0.84
N CYS A 1123 8.99 -15.47 0.23
CA CYS A 1123 8.88 -14.75 1.51
C CYS A 1123 9.24 -13.27 1.36
N MET A 1124 10.28 -12.94 0.59
CA MET A 1124 10.67 -11.55 0.36
C MET A 1124 9.61 -10.76 -0.44
N LEU A 1125 8.93 -11.37 -1.41
CA LEU A 1125 7.83 -10.73 -2.14
C LEU A 1125 6.57 -10.59 -1.27
N ARG A 1126 6.23 -11.62 -0.48
CA ARG A 1126 5.16 -11.61 0.54
C ARG A 1126 5.36 -10.46 1.53
N ASP A 1127 6.56 -10.39 2.11
CA ASP A 1127 6.92 -9.38 3.10
C ASP A 1127 6.94 -7.97 2.48
N TYR A 1128 7.39 -7.83 1.23
CA TYR A 1128 7.37 -6.55 0.52
C TYR A 1128 5.95 -5.98 0.35
N ALA A 1129 4.98 -6.80 -0.05
CA ALA A 1129 3.58 -6.38 -0.20
C ALA A 1129 2.96 -5.97 1.14
N TYR A 1130 3.22 -6.73 2.22
CA TYR A 1130 2.76 -6.38 3.57
C TYR A 1130 3.36 -5.07 4.07
N MET A 1131 4.65 -4.84 3.79
CA MET A 1131 5.36 -3.63 4.20
C MET A 1131 4.89 -2.38 3.45
N LEU A 1132 4.45 -2.47 2.19
CA LEU A 1132 3.90 -1.33 1.46
C LEU A 1132 2.52 -0.90 1.98
N GLY A 1133 1.66 -1.85 2.36
CA GLY A 1133 0.32 -1.50 2.84
C GLY A 1133 -0.72 -2.61 2.94
N SER A 1134 -0.48 -3.79 2.35
CA SER A 1134 -1.50 -4.81 2.10
C SER A 1134 -2.39 -5.14 3.32
N ASP A 1135 -3.70 -4.97 3.14
CA ASP A 1135 -4.73 -5.27 4.14
C ASP A 1135 -5.16 -6.76 4.16
N ASP A 1136 -4.75 -7.56 3.18
CA ASP A 1136 -5.36 -8.87 2.91
C ASP A 1136 -4.56 -10.10 3.40
N ASN A 1137 -5.02 -11.31 3.06
CA ASN A 1137 -4.15 -12.48 3.10
C ASN A 1137 -3.12 -12.41 1.96
N ILE A 1138 -1.90 -12.89 2.22
CA ILE A 1138 -0.80 -12.79 1.27
C ILE A 1138 -0.26 -14.19 1.03
N SER A 1139 -0.44 -14.71 -0.18
CA SER A 1139 0.06 -16.00 -0.65
C SER A 1139 0.86 -15.82 -1.94
N VAL A 1140 2.03 -16.49 -2.01
CA VAL A 1140 2.95 -16.44 -3.15
C VAL A 1140 3.53 -17.82 -3.43
N ILE A 1141 3.50 -18.24 -4.69
CA ILE A 1141 4.28 -19.40 -5.19
C ILE A 1141 5.33 -18.88 -6.17
N VAL A 1142 6.60 -19.20 -5.95
CA VAL A 1142 7.71 -18.95 -6.89
C VAL A 1142 8.26 -20.27 -7.39
N ALA A 1143 8.00 -20.62 -8.64
CA ALA A 1143 8.52 -21.82 -9.31
C ALA A 1143 9.70 -21.46 -10.24
N GLN A 1144 10.92 -21.73 -9.80
CA GLN A 1144 12.15 -21.49 -10.54
C GLN A 1144 12.39 -22.61 -11.58
N VAL A 1145 12.70 -22.24 -12.82
CA VAL A 1145 12.96 -23.17 -13.91
C VAL A 1145 14.35 -23.79 -13.74
N ASN A 1146 14.44 -25.09 -13.48
CA ASN A 1146 15.74 -25.78 -13.46
C ASN A 1146 16.27 -25.90 -14.91
N GLN A 1147 17.52 -25.48 -15.15
CA GLN A 1147 18.15 -25.46 -16.49
C GLN A 1147 18.87 -26.77 -16.85
#